data_AF-A0A5C6FRD1-F1
#
_entry.id   AF-A0A5C6FRD1-F1
#
_cell.length_a   1.000
_cell.length_b   1.000
_cell.length_c   1.000
_cell.angle_alpha   90.00
_cell.angle_beta   90.00
_cell.angle_gamma   90.00
#
_symmetry.space_group_name_H-M   'P 1'
#
loop_
_entity.id
_entity.type
_entity.pdbx_description
1 polymer ?
#
loop_
_entity_poly.entity_id
_entity_poly.type
_entity_poly.pdbx_seq_one_letter_code
_entity_poly.pdbx_strand_id
1 'polypeptide(L)'
;MSDIDQHDDRLDEAFAAYLRSCDSGEIGSREEFLSQFPDIADELRELMDVADSFGRFGGQASQPKVVNPIAETVNLSVADQNDSIADPAATLPMANRGHGDPGPTLPFDLGDYLLKKVIGRGGMGVVYLAQQKDLQRDVAVKMIRSGILADDSEVRRFYTEAQAAARLRHPGIVAVYQFGRRAGHHFFSMEFIEGTNLQSQVAKGPMDFQLAARYVRDVARAIAHAHDNGVLHRDLKPANVLIDPDDRVHVTDFGLAKTADADGGMTGSGTAVGTPHYMAPEQAGGHSDRATPQSDVYSLGAILFACITGRPPIVGDTVMQTLIRVVHDPAPALRSIRGDAPADLETIVAKCLEKQPGKRYSGAQALASDLQAYLDGQPIAARPRWLLTKAWHWIEGVPVVAAIMGRRRFHTTDQHRRLQTAMLTLMMFMPMFVVGLAWWRHHLRHSMPDQVVLAGGMTDGVYTDVSNRIARRLASSVGIQTQVVPTGGSLENQKRLVRGEVNMAPLQASAVSGDPLCVIAPLFYEVVHVMVRRDSGIQTLDDFAGHRVAVGPKASGSRVAAEMVFDSLGYGLDDPQRDFTPWYELRTDLNVDIAVVCMGRGNRVVRRWLQSGQWQLMEVPRADDISLEHPTLRPMRITAADYQGCNLPDSGVRTVGTMAFLATQIDAPDPLVQQTLEVLYEPPLLVPGMIHLSQTTEWQGLSFHPAARRFFESKAVAAD
;
A
#
# COMPACT_ATOMS: atom_id res chain seq x y z
N MET A 1 22.15 12.11 15.93
CA MET A 1 22.95 12.97 15.04
C MET A 1 24.33 12.38 15.00
N SER A 2 24.64 11.69 13.91
CA SER A 2 25.88 10.94 13.67
C SER A 2 26.92 11.83 13.00
N ASP A 3 28.20 11.44 13.09
CA ASP A 3 29.37 12.11 12.47
C ASP A 3 29.21 12.48 10.97
N ILE A 4 28.24 11.87 10.27
CA ILE A 4 27.92 12.14 8.86
C ILE A 4 27.28 13.53 8.66
N ASP A 5 26.35 13.97 9.52
CA ASP A 5 25.73 15.31 9.37
C ASP A 5 26.76 16.42 9.62
N GLN A 6 27.70 16.18 10.56
CA GLN A 6 28.80 17.13 10.84
C GLN A 6 29.86 17.16 9.73
N HIS A 7 29.96 16.10 8.91
CA HIS A 7 30.88 16.05 7.78
C HIS A 7 30.35 16.85 6.58
N ASP A 8 29.07 16.65 6.24
CA ASP A 8 28.40 17.38 5.15
C ASP A 8 28.27 18.88 5.46
N ASP A 9 27.86 19.26 6.68
CA ASP A 9 27.78 20.67 7.09
C ASP A 9 29.15 21.38 6.99
N ARG A 10 30.22 20.66 7.31
CA ARG A 10 31.59 21.18 7.30
C ARG A 10 32.18 21.24 5.89
N LEU A 11 31.79 20.32 5.00
CA LEU A 11 32.09 20.38 3.57
C LEU A 11 31.40 21.58 2.91
N ASP A 12 30.12 21.82 3.23
CA ASP A 12 29.35 22.96 2.75
C ASP A 12 29.93 24.29 3.25
N GLU A 13 30.34 24.37 4.51
CA GLU A 13 30.98 25.56 5.08
C GLU A 13 32.36 25.84 4.46
N ALA A 14 33.17 24.81 4.24
CA ALA A 14 34.48 24.90 3.58
C ALA A 14 34.35 25.30 2.11
N PHE A 15 33.36 24.78 1.39
CA PHE A 15 33.08 25.15 0.01
C PHE A 15 32.54 26.57 -0.11
N ALA A 16 31.66 27.00 0.81
CA ALA A 16 31.20 28.38 0.87
C ALA A 16 32.36 29.35 1.21
N ALA A 17 33.31 28.95 2.06
CA ALA A 17 34.52 29.71 2.33
C ALA A 17 35.41 29.83 1.10
N TYR A 18 35.57 28.75 0.33
CA TYR A 18 36.30 28.78 -0.94
C TYR A 18 35.68 29.78 -1.93
N LEU A 19 34.36 29.73 -2.14
CA LEU A 19 33.67 30.65 -3.05
C LEU A 19 33.81 32.12 -2.61
N ARG A 20 33.73 32.39 -1.30
CA ARG A 20 33.97 33.73 -0.75
C ARG A 20 35.39 34.22 -1.00
N SER A 21 36.38 33.34 -0.85
CA SER A 21 37.79 33.68 -1.08
C SER A 21 38.13 33.83 -2.58
N CYS A 22 37.40 33.14 -3.46
CA CYS A 22 37.44 33.38 -4.91
C CYS A 22 36.86 34.76 -5.27
N ASP A 23 35.74 35.15 -4.65
CA ASP A 23 35.10 36.46 -4.86
C ASP A 23 35.93 37.63 -4.28
N SER A 24 36.68 37.41 -3.18
CA SER A 24 37.56 38.42 -2.58
C SER A 24 38.95 38.52 -3.24
N GLY A 25 39.33 37.50 -4.03
CA GLY A 25 40.64 37.42 -4.69
C GLY A 25 41.80 37.04 -3.75
N GLU A 26 41.51 36.48 -2.57
CA GLU A 26 42.49 36.24 -1.49
C GLU A 26 43.17 34.86 -1.53
N ILE A 27 42.85 33.98 -2.50
CA ILE A 27 43.47 32.65 -2.59
C ILE A 27 44.82 32.74 -3.31
N GLY A 28 45.92 32.48 -2.57
CA GLY A 28 47.28 32.39 -3.10
C GLY A 28 47.53 31.14 -3.96
N SER A 29 47.05 29.97 -3.52
CA SER A 29 47.05 28.74 -4.33
C SER A 29 46.00 27.71 -3.85
N ARG A 30 45.55 26.85 -4.78
CA ARG A 30 44.52 25.82 -4.53
C ARG A 30 44.96 24.78 -3.50
N GLU A 31 46.24 24.39 -3.55
CA GLU A 31 46.83 23.42 -2.63
C GLU A 31 46.95 23.96 -1.21
N GLU A 32 47.18 25.28 -1.06
CA GLU A 32 47.23 25.95 0.23
C GLU A 32 45.85 26.03 0.90
N PHE A 33 44.78 26.27 0.14
CA PHE A 33 43.41 26.23 0.67
C PHE A 33 42.98 24.81 1.07
N LEU A 34 43.24 23.81 0.23
CA LEU A 34 42.93 22.41 0.52
C LEU A 34 43.71 21.88 1.73
N SER A 35 44.92 22.41 2.00
CA SER A 35 45.71 22.04 3.18
C SER A 35 45.07 22.41 4.51
N GLN A 36 44.11 23.36 4.51
CA GLN A 36 43.36 23.77 5.70
C GLN A 36 42.24 22.79 6.06
N PHE A 37 41.88 21.90 5.12
CA PHE A 37 40.80 20.92 5.27
C PHE A 37 41.23 19.51 4.82
N PRO A 38 42.23 18.90 5.47
CA PRO A 38 42.84 17.64 5.01
C PRO A 38 41.85 16.45 5.00
N ASP A 39 40.86 16.47 5.89
CA ASP A 39 39.91 15.36 6.09
C ASP A 39 38.82 15.29 5.01
N ILE A 40 38.59 16.39 4.27
CA ILE A 40 37.58 16.54 3.21
C ILE A 40 38.19 17.02 1.88
N ALA A 41 39.52 17.01 1.78
CA ALA A 41 40.24 17.64 0.67
C ALA A 41 39.88 17.06 -0.70
N ASP A 42 39.57 15.76 -0.78
CA ASP A 42 39.25 15.11 -2.05
C ASP A 42 37.85 15.48 -2.56
N GLU A 43 36.85 15.49 -1.68
CA GLU A 43 35.46 15.89 -2.01
C GLU A 43 35.35 17.39 -2.29
N LEU A 44 36.03 18.21 -1.48
CA LEU A 44 36.13 19.64 -1.70
C LEU A 44 36.82 19.96 -3.03
N ARG A 45 37.87 19.21 -3.40
CA ARG A 45 38.57 19.36 -4.68
C ARG A 45 37.63 19.09 -5.87
N GLU A 46 36.75 18.11 -5.77
CA GLU A 46 35.77 17.77 -6.82
C GLU A 46 34.71 18.89 -6.98
N LEU A 47 34.22 19.45 -5.87
CA LEU A 47 33.31 20.60 -5.89
C LEU A 47 33.97 21.87 -6.46
N MET A 48 35.24 22.12 -6.12
CA MET A 48 36.04 23.21 -6.69
C MET A 48 36.25 23.05 -8.20
N ASP A 49 36.51 21.84 -8.69
CA ASP A 49 36.64 21.57 -10.13
C ASP A 49 35.34 21.83 -10.89
N VAL A 50 34.20 21.49 -10.29
CA VAL A 50 32.88 21.82 -10.86
C VAL A 50 32.67 23.33 -10.90
N ALA A 51 33.00 24.06 -9.84
CA ALA A 51 32.90 25.52 -9.80
C ALA A 51 33.83 26.20 -10.83
N ASP A 52 35.08 25.74 -10.95
CA ASP A 52 36.06 26.21 -11.94
C ASP A 52 35.61 25.94 -13.38
N SER A 53 34.89 24.84 -13.61
CA SER A 53 34.32 24.50 -14.92
C SER A 53 33.26 25.52 -15.37
N PHE A 54 32.62 26.21 -14.44
CA PHE A 54 31.71 27.34 -14.71
C PHE A 54 32.44 28.69 -14.77
N GLY A 55 33.61 28.83 -14.13
CA GLY A 55 34.39 30.06 -14.05
C GLY A 55 35.40 30.32 -15.18
N ARG A 56 35.66 29.35 -16.08
CA ARG A 56 36.69 29.48 -17.15
C ARG A 56 36.34 30.37 -18.36
N PHE A 57 35.30 31.21 -18.27
CA PHE A 57 34.99 32.23 -19.28
C PHE A 57 34.83 33.61 -18.63
N GLY A 58 35.95 34.32 -18.41
CA GLY A 58 35.95 35.77 -18.15
C GLY A 58 36.78 36.18 -16.94
N GLY A 59 37.96 36.74 -17.19
CA GLY A 59 38.83 37.31 -16.17
C GLY A 59 38.47 38.74 -15.74
N GLN A 60 39.16 39.14 -14.66
CA GLN A 60 39.33 40.47 -14.07
C GLN A 60 38.16 41.15 -13.34
N ALA A 61 38.17 40.88 -12.02
CA ALA A 61 37.98 41.76 -10.87
C ALA A 61 37.27 43.13 -11.04
N SER A 62 36.16 43.28 -10.32
CA SER A 62 35.80 44.49 -9.54
C SER A 62 34.85 44.09 -8.40
N GLN A 63 35.23 44.41 -7.15
CA GLN A 63 34.64 43.96 -5.88
C GLN A 63 33.15 44.33 -5.67
N PRO A 64 32.33 43.49 -5.01
CA PRO A 64 31.06 43.90 -4.43
C PRO A 64 31.13 44.13 -2.91
N LYS A 65 30.38 45.15 -2.48
CA LYS A 65 30.13 45.58 -1.10
C LYS A 65 29.21 44.57 -0.38
N VAL A 66 29.55 44.24 0.86
CA VAL A 66 28.81 43.35 1.78
C VAL A 66 27.41 43.89 2.09
N VAL A 67 26.38 43.04 1.98
CA VAL A 67 25.04 43.27 2.58
C VAL A 67 24.57 41.97 3.25
N ASN A 68 24.26 42.06 4.54
CA ASN A 68 23.71 40.99 5.38
C ASN A 68 22.16 40.96 5.30
N PRO A 69 21.51 39.84 5.69
CA PRO A 69 20.23 39.41 5.13
C PRO A 69 19.04 39.87 5.97
N ILE A 70 18.15 40.68 5.40
CA ILE A 70 16.76 40.81 5.85
C ILE A 70 15.88 40.98 4.61
N ALA A 71 14.76 40.24 4.60
CA ALA A 71 13.77 40.18 3.54
C ALA A 71 13.33 41.56 3.03
N GLU A 72 13.48 41.81 1.72
CA GLU A 72 12.70 42.81 0.99
C GLU A 72 12.29 42.24 -0.37
N THR A 73 10.99 41.94 -0.47
CA THR A 73 10.32 41.65 -1.72
C THR A 73 10.30 42.93 -2.53
N VAL A 74 10.97 42.94 -3.68
CA VAL A 74 10.95 44.08 -4.61
C VAL A 74 9.52 44.29 -5.08
N ASN A 75 8.86 45.27 -4.46
CA ASN A 75 7.52 45.72 -4.76
C ASN A 75 7.50 46.43 -6.12
N LEU A 76 6.57 46.03 -6.98
CA LEU A 76 5.88 46.95 -7.87
C LEU A 76 4.67 47.47 -7.10
N SER A 77 4.89 48.47 -6.25
CA SER A 77 3.82 49.20 -5.58
C SER A 77 3.46 50.44 -6.38
N VAL A 78 2.15 50.70 -6.43
CA VAL A 78 1.63 52.06 -6.56
C VAL A 78 2.32 52.92 -5.51
N ALA A 79 2.87 54.05 -5.97
CA ALA A 79 3.70 54.99 -5.22
C ALA A 79 3.35 55.07 -3.71
N ASP A 80 4.27 54.56 -2.90
CA ASP A 80 4.38 54.93 -1.49
C ASP A 80 5.62 55.83 -1.32
N GLN A 81 5.43 56.94 -0.60
CA GLN A 81 6.26 58.15 -0.65
C GLN A 81 7.64 58.07 0.04
N ASN A 82 8.27 56.92 0.22
CA ASN A 82 9.47 56.84 1.08
C ASN A 82 10.73 56.10 0.58
N ASP A 83 10.83 55.73 -0.70
CA ASP A 83 12.11 55.26 -1.27
C ASP A 83 12.94 56.43 -1.84
N SER A 84 13.48 57.25 -0.94
CA SER A 84 14.56 58.18 -1.27
C SER A 84 15.90 57.42 -1.28
N ILE A 85 16.48 57.16 -2.47
CA ILE A 85 17.94 57.10 -2.78
C ILE A 85 18.26 56.72 -4.27
N ALA A 86 17.30 56.63 -5.20
CA ALA A 86 17.62 56.50 -6.64
C ALA A 86 16.89 57.56 -7.51
N ASP A 87 17.68 58.43 -8.14
CA ASP A 87 17.25 59.60 -8.92
C ASP A 87 16.35 59.20 -10.13
N PRO A 88 15.10 59.70 -10.23
CA PRO A 88 14.22 59.49 -11.38
C PRO A 88 14.80 59.99 -12.72
N ALA A 89 15.88 60.77 -12.69
CA ALA A 89 16.54 61.34 -13.86
C ALA A 89 17.47 60.38 -14.64
N ALA A 90 17.73 59.15 -14.17
CA ALA A 90 18.74 58.27 -14.77
C ALA A 90 18.54 57.89 -16.25
N THR A 91 17.29 57.95 -16.77
CA THR A 91 17.00 57.66 -18.21
C THR A 91 16.54 58.89 -19.01
N LEU A 92 16.49 60.07 -18.38
CA LEU A 92 16.11 61.33 -19.04
C LEU A 92 17.35 62.02 -19.66
N PRO A 93 17.20 62.82 -20.74
CA PRO A 93 18.31 63.51 -21.40
C PRO A 93 19.12 64.45 -20.49
N MET A 94 20.44 64.58 -20.77
CA MET A 94 21.44 65.41 -20.07
C MET A 94 21.87 64.94 -18.66
N ALA A 95 22.24 63.66 -18.54
CA ALA A 95 22.95 63.11 -17.38
C ALA A 95 24.45 63.51 -17.30
N ASN A 96 24.89 64.56 -18.00
CA ASN A 96 26.22 65.16 -17.81
C ASN A 96 26.10 66.33 -16.81
N ARG A 97 25.88 65.98 -15.54
CA ARG A 97 25.89 66.84 -14.35
C ARG A 97 27.29 67.26 -13.90
N GLY A 98 27.65 68.55 -14.00
CA GLY A 98 28.53 69.17 -13.01
C GLY A 98 27.90 69.11 -11.61
N HIS A 99 28.73 69.14 -10.56
CA HIS A 99 28.28 69.03 -9.15
C HIS A 99 27.24 70.13 -8.81
N GLY A 100 26.00 69.73 -8.45
CA GLY A 100 24.97 70.62 -7.90
C GLY A 100 23.68 70.86 -8.72
N ASP A 101 23.50 70.22 -9.88
CA ASP A 101 22.31 70.42 -10.74
C ASP A 101 21.28 69.27 -10.55
N PRO A 102 20.01 69.52 -10.12
CA PRO A 102 19.06 68.54 -9.56
C PRO A 102 18.33 67.53 -10.49
N GLY A 103 18.86 67.20 -11.66
CA GLY A 103 18.23 66.38 -12.71
C GLY A 103 17.12 67.10 -13.51
N PRO A 104 16.79 66.67 -14.74
CA PRO A 104 15.45 66.89 -15.27
C PRO A 104 14.44 66.23 -14.32
N THR A 105 13.47 67.01 -13.84
CA THR A 105 12.37 66.51 -13.01
C THR A 105 11.17 66.16 -13.88
N LEU A 106 10.32 65.26 -13.38
CA LEU A 106 9.03 65.00 -14.00
C LEU A 106 8.06 66.13 -13.61
N PRO A 107 7.21 66.63 -14.53
CA PRO A 107 7.01 66.12 -15.88
C PRO A 107 8.11 66.51 -16.88
N PHE A 108 8.48 65.58 -17.76
CA PHE A 108 9.55 65.74 -18.75
C PHE A 108 9.02 65.68 -20.19
N ASP A 109 9.45 66.60 -21.04
CA ASP A 109 9.05 66.68 -22.45
C ASP A 109 9.94 65.82 -23.36
N LEU A 110 9.41 64.70 -23.86
CA LEU A 110 10.06 63.78 -24.80
C LEU A 110 9.57 64.00 -26.26
N GLY A 111 9.24 65.24 -26.62
CA GLY A 111 8.71 65.60 -27.94
C GLY A 111 7.21 65.37 -28.01
N ASP A 112 6.76 64.30 -28.65
CA ASP A 112 5.31 64.00 -28.81
C ASP A 112 4.66 63.55 -27.49
N TYR A 113 5.48 63.24 -26.48
CA TYR A 113 5.05 62.69 -25.20
C TYR A 113 5.51 63.58 -24.05
N LEU A 114 4.59 63.90 -23.14
CA LEU A 114 4.90 64.53 -21.86
C LEU A 114 4.92 63.45 -20.78
N LEU A 115 6.11 63.03 -20.34
CA LEU A 115 6.30 62.04 -19.28
C LEU A 115 5.85 62.64 -17.94
N LYS A 116 4.85 62.06 -17.29
CA LYS A 116 4.23 62.58 -16.06
C LYS A 116 4.84 61.97 -14.79
N LYS A 117 4.95 60.65 -14.73
CA LYS A 117 5.47 59.90 -13.56
C LYS A 117 6.05 58.55 -13.97
N VAL A 118 6.97 58.01 -13.18
CA VAL A 118 7.42 56.61 -13.32
C VAL A 118 6.32 55.69 -12.80
N ILE A 119 5.98 54.66 -13.57
CA ILE A 119 4.99 53.63 -13.21
C ILE A 119 5.58 52.22 -13.14
N GLY A 120 6.82 52.01 -13.59
CA GLY A 120 7.53 50.75 -13.44
C GLY A 120 9.02 50.87 -13.69
N ARG A 121 9.81 50.00 -13.05
CA ARG A 121 11.25 49.87 -13.25
C ARG A 121 11.60 48.39 -13.36
N GLY A 122 12.41 48.01 -14.34
CA GLY A 122 12.83 46.62 -14.56
C GLY A 122 14.22 46.51 -15.17
N GLY A 123 14.67 45.28 -15.39
CA GLY A 123 16.04 44.99 -15.87
C GLY A 123 16.38 45.61 -17.23
N MET A 124 15.40 45.77 -18.12
CA MET A 124 15.60 46.30 -19.48
C MET A 124 15.21 47.77 -19.65
N GLY A 125 14.59 48.42 -18.63
CA GLY A 125 14.12 49.80 -18.81
C GLY A 125 13.23 50.35 -17.70
N VAL A 126 12.86 51.62 -17.88
CA VAL A 126 11.92 52.37 -17.03
C VAL A 126 10.65 52.65 -17.82
N VAL A 127 9.49 52.45 -17.19
CA VAL A 127 8.18 52.72 -17.77
C VAL A 127 7.59 53.98 -17.12
N TYR A 128 7.20 54.93 -17.96
CA TYR A 128 6.61 56.20 -17.57
C TYR A 128 5.14 56.26 -17.98
N LEU A 129 4.27 56.79 -17.12
CA LEU A 129 2.98 57.34 -17.57
C LEU A 129 3.28 58.64 -18.31
N ALA A 130 2.76 58.77 -19.52
CA ALA A 130 2.94 59.96 -20.33
C ALA A 130 1.63 60.37 -21.00
N GLN A 131 1.49 61.66 -21.34
CA GLN A 131 0.43 62.13 -22.23
C GLN A 131 1.00 62.27 -23.64
N GLN A 132 0.38 61.61 -24.61
CA GLN A 132 0.64 61.85 -26.02
C GLN A 132 -0.06 63.16 -26.42
N LYS A 133 0.71 64.20 -26.75
CA LYS A 133 0.24 65.60 -26.81
C LYS A 133 -0.87 65.82 -27.84
N ASP A 134 -0.65 65.39 -29.07
CA ASP A 134 -1.57 65.67 -30.18
C ASP A 134 -2.89 64.91 -30.05
N LEU A 135 -2.84 63.68 -29.50
CA LEU A 135 -4.03 62.84 -29.27
C LEU A 135 -4.66 63.06 -27.89
N GLN A 136 -4.03 63.86 -27.03
CA GLN A 136 -4.44 64.13 -25.65
C GLN A 136 -4.83 62.89 -24.83
N ARG A 137 -4.16 61.76 -25.07
CA ARG A 137 -4.40 60.49 -24.37
C ARG A 137 -3.24 60.10 -23.49
N ASP A 138 -3.55 59.41 -22.40
CA ASP A 138 -2.53 58.81 -21.54
C ASP A 138 -2.02 57.48 -22.14
N VAL A 139 -0.71 57.30 -22.08
CA VAL A 139 0.03 56.15 -22.63
C VAL A 139 1.13 55.75 -21.67
N ALA A 140 1.56 54.49 -21.74
CA ALA A 140 2.76 54.03 -21.07
C ALA A 140 3.94 54.11 -22.03
N VAL A 141 5.05 54.73 -21.61
CA VAL A 141 6.27 54.88 -22.41
C VAL A 141 7.40 54.13 -21.72
N LYS A 142 7.86 53.04 -22.33
CA LYS A 142 9.05 52.29 -21.86
C LYS A 142 10.29 52.87 -22.53
N MET A 143 11.35 53.06 -21.76
CA MET A 143 12.65 53.58 -22.21
C MET A 143 13.78 52.68 -21.72
N ILE A 144 14.84 52.51 -22.52
CA ILE A 144 16.00 51.67 -22.15
C ILE A 144 16.77 52.32 -20.98
N ARG A 145 17.17 51.51 -20.00
CA ARG A 145 17.87 51.97 -18.79
C ARG A 145 19.22 52.62 -19.09
N SER A 146 19.99 52.06 -20.02
CA SER A 146 21.27 52.58 -20.51
C SER A 146 21.13 53.91 -21.27
N GLY A 147 19.89 54.34 -21.56
CA GLY A 147 19.60 55.62 -22.20
C GLY A 147 20.29 55.75 -23.57
N ILE A 148 21.13 56.78 -23.72
CA ILE A 148 21.91 57.04 -24.94
C ILE A 148 23.10 56.08 -25.08
N LEU A 149 23.55 55.47 -23.97
CA LEU A 149 24.72 54.58 -23.91
C LEU A 149 24.36 53.11 -24.18
N ALA A 150 23.12 52.82 -24.56
CA ALA A 150 22.69 51.47 -24.89
C ALA A 150 23.48 50.92 -26.09
N ASP A 151 23.97 49.69 -25.97
CA ASP A 151 24.65 49.03 -27.09
C ASP A 151 23.65 48.58 -28.18
N ASP A 152 24.15 48.29 -29.37
CA ASP A 152 23.32 47.87 -30.52
C ASP A 152 22.52 46.59 -30.24
N SER A 153 23.00 45.72 -29.34
CA SER A 153 22.32 44.48 -28.97
C SER A 153 21.13 44.73 -28.05
N GLU A 154 21.27 45.63 -27.05
CA GLU A 154 20.22 46.11 -26.16
C GLU A 154 19.11 46.79 -26.95
N VAL A 155 19.46 47.67 -27.90
CA VAL A 155 18.49 48.38 -28.74
C VAL A 155 17.74 47.42 -29.67
N ARG A 156 18.43 46.47 -30.31
CA ARG A 156 17.78 45.44 -31.15
C ARG A 156 16.82 44.59 -30.33
N ARG A 157 17.22 44.15 -29.13
CA ARG A 157 16.38 43.39 -28.20
C ARG A 157 15.11 44.16 -27.83
N PHE A 158 15.28 45.41 -27.44
CA PHE A 158 14.19 46.30 -27.04
C PHE A 158 13.16 46.52 -28.16
N TYR A 159 13.60 46.74 -29.40
CA TYR A 159 12.69 46.87 -30.53
C TYR A 159 12.09 45.54 -31.00
N THR A 160 12.79 44.42 -30.84
CA THR A 160 12.24 43.10 -31.20
C THR A 160 11.03 42.76 -30.33
N GLU A 161 11.11 43.03 -29.03
CA GLU A 161 9.98 42.91 -28.09
C GLU A 161 8.79 43.79 -28.52
N ALA A 162 9.04 45.08 -28.78
CA ALA A 162 8.00 46.01 -29.22
C ALA A 162 7.34 45.59 -30.55
N GLN A 163 8.13 45.14 -31.53
CA GLN A 163 7.63 44.70 -32.83
C GLN A 163 6.75 43.44 -32.74
N ALA A 164 7.11 42.50 -31.87
CA ALA A 164 6.33 41.29 -31.71
C ALA A 164 4.98 41.58 -31.04
N ALA A 165 4.96 42.39 -29.98
CA ALA A 165 3.73 42.83 -29.34
C ALA A 165 2.85 43.66 -30.27
N ALA A 166 3.44 44.52 -31.13
CA ALA A 166 2.70 45.33 -32.11
C ALA A 166 1.94 44.51 -33.17
N ARG A 167 2.31 43.24 -33.40
CA ARG A 167 1.60 42.33 -34.32
C ARG A 167 0.35 41.73 -33.72
N LEU A 168 0.19 41.78 -32.40
CA LEU A 168 -0.88 41.12 -31.68
C LEU A 168 -2.07 42.08 -31.52
N ARG A 169 -3.28 41.58 -31.77
CA ARG A 169 -4.52 42.36 -31.62
C ARG A 169 -5.52 41.53 -30.83
N HIS A 170 -5.48 41.70 -29.52
CA HIS A 170 -6.36 40.98 -28.60
C HIS A 170 -6.68 41.87 -27.39
N PRO A 171 -7.93 41.90 -26.90
CA PRO A 171 -8.34 42.78 -25.80
C PRO A 171 -7.62 42.48 -24.47
N GLY A 172 -7.00 41.30 -24.33
CA GLY A 172 -6.19 40.94 -23.16
C GLY A 172 -4.67 41.07 -23.38
N ILE A 173 -4.22 41.78 -24.42
CA ILE A 173 -2.81 42.07 -24.69
C ILE A 173 -2.65 43.58 -24.85
N VAL A 174 -1.72 44.17 -24.09
CA VAL A 174 -1.45 45.61 -24.15
C VAL A 174 -0.96 46.00 -25.54
N ALA A 175 -1.66 46.93 -26.20
CA ALA A 175 -1.33 47.35 -27.55
C ALA A 175 -0.08 48.25 -27.58
N VAL A 176 0.90 47.91 -28.41
CA VAL A 176 2.04 48.79 -28.71
C VAL A 176 1.65 49.76 -29.83
N TYR A 177 1.79 51.07 -29.58
CA TYR A 177 1.40 52.12 -30.52
C TYR A 177 2.55 52.54 -31.44
N GLN A 178 3.72 52.76 -30.87
CA GLN A 178 4.87 53.28 -31.62
C GLN A 178 6.17 52.93 -30.91
N PHE A 179 7.21 52.60 -31.65
CA PHE A 179 8.58 52.56 -31.14
C PHE A 179 9.47 53.48 -31.98
N GLY A 180 10.57 53.97 -31.39
CA GLY A 180 11.52 54.80 -32.11
C GLY A 180 12.53 55.46 -31.18
N ARG A 181 13.15 56.52 -31.69
CA ARG A 181 14.15 57.31 -30.96
C ARG A 181 13.69 58.76 -30.86
N ARG A 182 13.67 59.31 -29.63
CA ARG A 182 13.34 60.73 -29.37
C ARG A 182 14.35 61.30 -28.39
N ALA A 183 14.82 62.52 -28.67
CA ALA A 183 15.86 63.20 -27.89
C ALA A 183 17.12 62.35 -27.62
N GLY A 184 17.45 61.40 -28.52
CA GLY A 184 18.59 60.49 -28.35
C GLY A 184 18.26 59.17 -27.64
N HIS A 185 17.08 59.02 -27.04
CA HIS A 185 16.67 57.84 -26.27
C HIS A 185 15.75 56.92 -27.05
N HIS A 186 15.99 55.62 -26.93
CA HIS A 186 15.12 54.58 -27.47
C HIS A 186 13.90 54.40 -26.59
N PHE A 187 12.72 54.44 -27.21
CA PHE A 187 11.45 54.29 -26.50
C PHE A 187 10.46 53.46 -27.32
N PHE A 188 9.46 52.94 -26.63
CA PHE A 188 8.19 52.62 -27.25
C PHE A 188 7.03 53.03 -26.36
N SER A 189 5.94 53.43 -27.00
CA SER A 189 4.67 53.75 -26.36
C SER A 189 3.69 52.61 -26.53
N MET A 190 2.91 52.37 -25.48
CA MET A 190 1.90 51.33 -25.42
C MET A 190 0.68 51.86 -24.67
N GLU A 191 -0.41 51.11 -24.76
CA GLU A 191 -1.62 51.37 -24.02
C GLU A 191 -1.33 51.47 -22.51
N PHE A 192 -1.88 52.52 -21.88
CA PHE A 192 -1.83 52.65 -20.44
C PHE A 192 -3.05 51.96 -19.84
N ILE A 193 -2.81 50.88 -19.10
CA ILE A 193 -3.83 50.19 -18.32
C ILE A 193 -3.82 50.80 -16.91
N GLU A 194 -4.88 51.52 -16.58
CA GLU A 194 -5.14 51.96 -15.21
C GLU A 194 -5.49 50.74 -14.35
N GLY A 195 -5.01 50.66 -13.10
CA GLY A 195 -5.35 49.56 -12.19
C GLY A 195 -4.16 48.97 -11.46
N THR A 196 -4.16 47.65 -11.27
CA THR A 196 -3.13 46.92 -10.52
C THR A 196 -2.53 45.79 -11.35
N ASN A 197 -1.63 45.00 -10.77
CA ASN A 197 -1.11 43.79 -11.41
C ASN A 197 -1.40 42.57 -10.54
N LEU A 198 -1.32 41.39 -11.14
CA LEU A 198 -1.62 40.13 -10.47
C LEU A 198 -0.61 39.83 -9.35
N GLN A 199 0.64 40.31 -9.44
CA GLN A 199 1.63 40.19 -8.37
C GLN A 199 1.18 40.91 -7.09
N SER A 200 0.64 42.12 -7.20
CA SER A 200 0.09 42.87 -6.08
C SER A 200 -1.13 42.17 -5.48
N GLN A 201 -1.94 41.49 -6.29
CA GLN A 201 -3.07 40.70 -5.77
C GLN A 201 -2.58 39.45 -5.04
N VAL A 202 -1.59 38.72 -5.58
CA VAL A 202 -0.98 37.56 -4.92
C VAL A 202 -0.34 37.95 -3.59
N ALA A 203 0.30 39.12 -3.52
CA ALA A 203 0.93 39.63 -2.30
C ALA A 203 -0.06 39.93 -1.16
N LYS A 204 -1.34 40.20 -1.48
CA LYS A 204 -2.41 40.35 -0.47
C LYS A 204 -2.83 39.01 0.15
N GLY A 205 -2.49 37.90 -0.50
CA GLY A 205 -2.76 36.55 -0.03
C GLY A 205 -3.48 35.67 -1.05
N PRO A 206 -3.90 34.47 -0.63
CA PRO A 206 -4.60 33.50 -1.48
C PRO A 206 -5.93 34.06 -2.03
N MET A 207 -6.16 33.94 -3.33
CA MET A 207 -7.39 34.39 -3.99
C MET A 207 -8.52 33.35 -3.89
N ASP A 208 -9.74 33.78 -4.17
CA ASP A 208 -10.84 32.86 -4.44
C ASP A 208 -10.53 31.97 -5.66
N PHE A 209 -10.96 30.70 -5.60
CA PHE A 209 -10.64 29.70 -6.63
C PHE A 209 -11.24 30.05 -7.99
N GLN A 210 -12.48 30.56 -8.01
CA GLN A 210 -13.14 30.96 -9.24
C GLN A 210 -12.45 32.19 -9.82
N LEU A 211 -12.13 33.18 -8.98
CA LEU A 211 -11.38 34.37 -9.42
C LEU A 211 -10.01 34.02 -10.03
N ALA A 212 -9.22 33.20 -9.34
CA ALA A 212 -7.91 32.75 -9.83
C ALA A 212 -8.02 32.00 -11.17
N ALA A 213 -9.01 31.10 -11.28
CA ALA A 213 -9.26 30.36 -12.51
C ALA A 213 -9.71 31.28 -13.66
N ARG A 214 -10.57 32.29 -13.41
CA ARG A 214 -10.98 33.28 -14.42
C ARG A 214 -9.80 34.08 -14.95
N TYR A 215 -8.98 34.65 -14.06
CA TYR A 215 -7.82 35.44 -14.47
C TYR A 215 -6.85 34.61 -15.30
N VAL A 216 -6.46 33.42 -14.84
CA VAL A 216 -5.50 32.60 -15.59
C VAL A 216 -6.10 32.08 -16.90
N ARG A 217 -7.40 31.79 -16.96
CA ARG A 217 -8.09 31.46 -18.21
C ARG A 217 -7.97 32.58 -19.23
N ASP A 218 -8.22 33.83 -18.81
CA ASP A 218 -8.24 34.96 -19.73
C ASP A 218 -6.81 35.34 -20.17
N VAL A 219 -5.82 35.20 -19.28
CA VAL A 219 -4.39 35.25 -19.67
C VAL A 219 -4.06 34.13 -20.66
N ALA A 220 -4.52 32.90 -20.41
CA ALA A 220 -4.26 31.76 -21.30
C ALA A 220 -4.87 31.96 -22.69
N ARG A 221 -6.04 32.62 -22.81
CA ARG A 221 -6.63 33.03 -24.10
C ARG A 221 -5.78 34.07 -24.83
N ALA A 222 -5.31 35.09 -24.11
CA ALA A 222 -4.40 36.08 -24.68
C ALA A 222 -3.10 35.43 -25.18
N ILE A 223 -2.53 34.50 -24.41
CA ILE A 223 -1.32 33.79 -24.78
C ILE A 223 -1.56 32.82 -25.94
N ALA A 224 -2.71 32.16 -26.01
CA ALA A 224 -3.09 31.35 -27.16
C ALA A 224 -3.13 32.20 -28.44
N HIS A 225 -3.73 33.39 -28.39
CA HIS A 225 -3.72 34.32 -29.52
C HIS A 225 -2.30 34.72 -29.94
N ALA A 226 -1.39 34.93 -28.98
CA ALA A 226 0.02 35.19 -29.30
C ALA A 226 0.68 33.99 -30.00
N HIS A 227 0.45 32.77 -29.48
CA HIS A 227 0.97 31.52 -30.04
C HIS A 227 0.49 31.29 -31.47
N ASP A 228 -0.79 31.56 -31.76
CA ASP A 228 -1.37 31.44 -33.10
C ASP A 228 -0.74 32.42 -34.11
N ASN A 229 -0.19 33.53 -33.62
CA ASN A 229 0.56 34.51 -34.41
C ASN A 229 2.08 34.28 -34.39
N GLY A 230 2.54 33.11 -33.90
CA GLY A 230 3.95 32.73 -33.87
C GLY A 230 4.78 33.45 -32.81
N VAL A 231 4.14 34.06 -31.80
CA VAL A 231 4.81 34.80 -30.73
C VAL A 231 4.70 34.03 -29.41
N LEU A 232 5.84 33.70 -28.81
CA LEU A 232 5.92 33.14 -27.45
C LEU A 232 6.18 34.26 -26.43
N HIS A 233 5.65 34.14 -25.22
CA HIS A 233 5.86 35.16 -24.19
C HIS A 233 7.19 34.99 -23.45
N ARG A 234 7.56 33.77 -23.05
CA ARG A 234 8.87 33.40 -22.46
C ARG A 234 9.21 33.98 -21.08
N ASP A 235 8.59 35.08 -20.64
CA ASP A 235 8.76 35.65 -19.28
C ASP A 235 7.44 35.85 -18.52
N LEU A 236 6.52 34.88 -18.61
CA LEU A 236 5.23 34.97 -17.92
C LEU A 236 5.39 34.92 -16.40
N LYS A 237 4.89 35.96 -15.73
CA LYS A 237 4.86 36.10 -14.27
C LYS A 237 3.72 37.02 -13.84
N PRO A 238 3.27 37.00 -12.57
CA PRO A 238 2.15 37.83 -12.13
C PRO A 238 2.38 39.34 -12.30
N ALA A 239 3.63 39.81 -12.29
CA ALA A 239 3.95 41.22 -12.51
C ALA A 239 3.66 41.70 -13.94
N ASN A 240 3.58 40.78 -14.92
CA ASN A 240 3.31 41.09 -16.33
C ASN A 240 1.83 40.90 -16.70
N VAL A 241 0.97 40.66 -15.70
CA VAL A 241 -0.49 40.56 -15.87
C VAL A 241 -1.13 41.73 -15.15
N LEU A 242 -1.62 42.70 -15.91
CA LEU A 242 -2.32 43.88 -15.40
C LEU A 242 -3.81 43.58 -15.25
N ILE A 243 -4.47 44.25 -14.31
CA ILE A 243 -5.91 44.14 -14.03
C ILE A 243 -6.48 45.56 -14.05
N ASP A 244 -7.41 45.80 -14.96
CA ASP A 244 -8.05 47.11 -15.13
C ASP A 244 -9.22 47.33 -14.15
N PRO A 245 -9.83 48.53 -14.10
CA PRO A 245 -10.95 48.81 -13.19
C PRO A 245 -12.22 48.01 -13.50
N ASP A 246 -12.32 47.44 -14.71
CA ASP A 246 -13.42 46.59 -15.17
C ASP A 246 -13.18 45.09 -14.86
N ASP A 247 -12.18 44.76 -14.03
CA ASP A 247 -11.79 43.39 -13.65
C ASP A 247 -11.25 42.54 -14.82
N ARG A 248 -10.70 43.18 -15.87
CA ARG A 248 -10.16 42.48 -17.04
C ARG A 248 -8.64 42.41 -16.98
N VAL A 249 -8.11 41.27 -17.42
CA VAL A 249 -6.67 41.01 -17.44
C VAL A 249 -6.04 41.44 -18.76
N HIS A 250 -4.85 42.03 -18.67
CA HIS A 250 -4.05 42.49 -19.81
C HIS A 250 -2.60 42.03 -19.67
N VAL A 251 -2.08 41.34 -20.68
CA VAL A 251 -0.71 40.82 -20.71
C VAL A 251 0.23 41.85 -21.34
N THR A 252 1.39 42.06 -20.72
CA THR A 252 2.44 42.99 -21.18
C THR A 252 3.83 42.35 -21.13
N ASP A 253 4.84 43.02 -21.70
CA ASP A 253 6.27 42.70 -21.59
C ASP A 253 6.65 41.28 -22.07
N PHE A 254 6.54 41.05 -23.38
CA PHE A 254 6.95 39.80 -24.03
C PHE A 254 8.47 39.62 -23.97
N GLY A 255 8.95 38.57 -23.31
CA GLY A 255 10.36 38.31 -23.00
C GLY A 255 11.24 37.84 -24.17
N LEU A 256 10.93 38.23 -25.41
CA LEU A 256 11.64 37.82 -26.64
C LEU A 256 13.10 38.30 -26.68
N ALA A 257 13.44 39.33 -25.90
CA ALA A 257 14.78 39.86 -25.75
C ALA A 257 15.78 38.89 -25.07
N LYS A 258 15.30 37.90 -24.29
CA LYS A 258 16.17 36.99 -23.50
C LYS A 258 16.85 35.88 -24.33
N THR A 259 16.52 35.74 -25.60
CA THR A 259 16.98 34.63 -26.48
C THR A 259 18.14 35.05 -27.40
N ALA A 260 18.36 36.35 -27.60
CA ALA A 260 19.49 36.83 -28.40
C ALA A 260 20.86 36.59 -27.73
N ASP A 261 20.86 36.26 -26.43
CA ASP A 261 22.06 35.95 -25.64
C ASP A 261 22.52 34.48 -25.79
N ALA A 262 21.77 33.62 -26.51
CA ALA A 262 22.20 32.24 -26.72
C ALA A 262 23.17 32.07 -27.92
N ASP A 263 23.19 33.03 -28.84
CA ASP A 263 24.13 33.06 -29.96
C ASP A 263 25.46 33.77 -29.62
N GLY A 264 25.60 34.34 -28.41
CA GLY A 264 26.80 35.02 -27.95
C GLY A 264 26.97 34.86 -26.45
N GLY A 265 27.99 34.10 -26.03
CA GLY A 265 28.26 33.63 -24.68
C GLY A 265 27.73 34.51 -23.53
N MET A 266 27.03 33.85 -22.59
CA MET A 266 26.51 34.39 -21.33
C MET A 266 27.47 35.43 -20.73
N THR A 267 27.18 36.70 -20.96
CA THR A 267 28.07 37.79 -20.56
C THR A 267 28.03 37.99 -19.06
N GLY A 268 29.21 38.01 -18.46
CA GLY A 268 29.47 38.35 -17.07
C GLY A 268 28.89 39.72 -16.69
N SER A 269 27.72 39.69 -16.07
CA SER A 269 27.34 40.47 -14.89
C SER A 269 26.08 39.77 -14.36
N GLY A 270 26.02 39.48 -13.06
CA GLY A 270 24.93 38.72 -12.43
C GLY A 270 23.55 39.40 -12.44
N THR A 271 23.22 40.17 -13.49
CA THR A 271 22.08 41.07 -13.56
C THR A 271 21.28 40.88 -14.85
N ALA A 272 20.73 39.68 -15.10
CA ALA A 272 19.59 39.51 -16.02
C ALA A 272 18.86 38.15 -15.94
N VAL A 273 19.16 37.26 -15.00
CA VAL A 273 18.32 36.08 -14.81
C VAL A 273 17.01 36.57 -14.19
N GLY A 274 15.90 36.47 -14.94
CA GLY A 274 14.57 36.87 -14.46
C GLY A 274 14.18 36.15 -13.17
N THR A 275 13.04 36.50 -12.58
CA THR A 275 12.51 35.84 -11.37
C THR A 275 12.30 34.33 -11.66
N PRO A 276 13.16 33.42 -11.16
CA PRO A 276 13.18 32.01 -11.59
C PRO A 276 11.93 31.23 -11.19
N HIS A 277 11.15 31.78 -10.25
CA HIS A 277 9.99 31.17 -9.61
C HIS A 277 8.85 30.75 -10.56
N TYR A 278 8.76 31.33 -11.76
CA TYR A 278 7.71 31.04 -12.75
C TYR A 278 8.26 30.43 -14.05
N MET A 279 9.57 30.19 -14.11
CA MET A 279 10.27 29.72 -15.31
C MET A 279 10.06 28.22 -15.52
N ALA A 280 9.88 27.79 -16.77
CA ALA A 280 9.79 26.37 -17.09
C ALA A 280 11.15 25.64 -16.91
N PRO A 281 11.16 24.35 -16.55
CA PRO A 281 12.39 23.57 -16.37
C PRO A 281 13.37 23.64 -17.55
N GLU A 282 12.85 23.59 -18.78
CA GLU A 282 13.65 23.71 -20.00
C GLU A 282 14.28 25.09 -20.20
N GLN A 283 13.67 26.14 -19.65
CA GLN A 283 14.22 27.49 -19.66
C GLN A 283 15.25 27.69 -18.54
N ALA A 284 15.00 27.08 -17.36
CA ALA A 284 15.89 27.15 -16.20
C ALA A 284 17.22 26.40 -16.41
N GLY A 285 17.22 25.33 -17.22
CA GLY A 285 18.40 24.55 -17.55
C GLY A 285 19.33 25.17 -18.61
N GLY A 286 19.26 26.49 -18.85
CA GLY A 286 20.13 27.20 -19.78
C GLY A 286 19.83 27.00 -21.28
N HIS A 287 18.71 26.36 -21.62
CA HIS A 287 18.31 26.10 -23.01
C HIS A 287 17.14 27.00 -23.44
N SER A 288 17.23 28.30 -23.16
CA SER A 288 16.14 29.26 -23.37
C SER A 288 15.62 29.31 -24.82
N ASP A 289 16.43 28.89 -25.80
CA ASP A 289 16.06 28.78 -27.22
C ASP A 289 15.07 27.65 -27.51
N ARG A 290 14.96 26.69 -26.58
CA ARG A 290 14.01 25.58 -26.65
C ARG A 290 12.66 25.90 -25.99
N ALA A 291 12.41 27.17 -25.66
CA ALA A 291 11.09 27.58 -25.18
C ALA A 291 10.02 27.29 -26.23
N THR A 292 8.95 26.64 -25.80
CA THR A 292 7.83 26.20 -26.64
C THR A 292 6.51 26.77 -26.09
N PRO A 293 5.37 26.65 -26.80
CA PRO A 293 4.06 26.97 -26.22
C PRO A 293 3.82 26.31 -24.85
N GLN A 294 4.36 25.10 -24.64
CA GLN A 294 4.27 24.36 -23.39
C GLN A 294 5.11 24.97 -22.26
N SER A 295 6.11 25.79 -22.57
CA SER A 295 6.88 26.57 -21.58
C SER A 295 6.00 27.66 -20.98
N ASP A 296 5.28 28.41 -21.82
CA ASP A 296 4.30 29.41 -21.35
C ASP A 296 3.16 28.75 -20.55
N VAL A 297 2.70 27.55 -20.94
CA VAL A 297 1.72 26.76 -20.16
C VAL A 297 2.24 26.44 -18.75
N TYR A 298 3.52 26.11 -18.60
CA TYR A 298 4.12 25.88 -17.28
C TYR A 298 4.04 27.16 -16.43
N SER A 299 4.44 28.30 -16.99
CA SER A 299 4.39 29.59 -16.30
C SER A 299 2.97 29.98 -15.92
N LEU A 300 1.97 29.75 -16.78
CA LEU A 300 0.55 29.93 -16.45
C LEU A 300 0.11 29.04 -15.28
N GLY A 301 0.56 27.79 -15.24
CA GLY A 301 0.33 26.89 -14.11
C GLY A 301 0.97 27.38 -12.82
N ALA A 302 2.19 27.93 -12.88
CA ALA A 302 2.88 28.51 -11.74
C ALA A 302 2.18 29.78 -11.24
N ILE A 303 1.66 30.62 -12.15
CA ILE A 303 0.83 31.79 -11.83
C ILE A 303 -0.47 31.34 -11.13
N LEU A 304 -1.16 30.32 -11.66
CA LEU A 304 -2.39 29.79 -11.05
C LEU A 304 -2.13 29.25 -9.65
N PHE A 305 -1.03 28.49 -9.48
CA PHE A 305 -0.60 28.01 -8.18
C PHE A 305 -0.35 29.17 -7.21
N ALA A 306 0.33 30.23 -7.66
CA ALA A 306 0.59 31.41 -6.83
C ALA A 306 -0.68 32.18 -6.47
N CYS A 307 -1.63 32.34 -7.40
CA CYS A 307 -2.93 32.95 -7.11
C CYS A 307 -3.70 32.16 -6.06
N ILE A 308 -3.65 30.83 -6.13
CA ILE A 308 -4.39 29.96 -5.20
C ILE A 308 -3.68 29.84 -3.85
N THR A 309 -2.36 29.85 -3.78
CA THR A 309 -1.62 29.57 -2.53
C THR A 309 -0.98 30.80 -1.89
N GLY A 310 -0.94 31.93 -2.59
CA GLY A 310 -0.22 33.14 -2.18
C GLY A 310 1.30 33.05 -2.38
N ARG A 311 1.84 31.93 -2.90
CA ARG A 311 3.28 31.74 -3.11
C ARG A 311 3.59 30.96 -4.38
N PRO A 312 4.75 31.16 -5.03
CA PRO A 312 5.14 30.34 -6.18
C PRO A 312 5.37 28.86 -5.80
N PRO A 313 5.29 27.93 -6.77
CA PRO A 313 5.35 26.49 -6.51
C PRO A 313 6.70 26.00 -5.97
N ILE A 314 7.80 26.58 -6.46
CA ILE A 314 9.16 26.20 -6.07
C ILE A 314 9.92 27.46 -5.70
N VAL A 315 10.56 27.42 -4.53
CA VAL A 315 11.40 28.50 -3.97
C VAL A 315 12.67 27.86 -3.42
N GLY A 316 13.81 28.48 -3.68
CA GLY A 316 15.09 28.19 -3.04
C GLY A 316 15.63 29.41 -2.30
N ASP A 317 16.66 29.23 -1.47
CA ASP A 317 17.23 30.31 -0.67
C ASP A 317 18.05 31.28 -1.54
N THR A 318 18.52 30.79 -2.70
CA THR A 318 19.17 31.59 -3.74
C THR A 318 18.51 31.41 -5.10
N VAL A 319 18.78 32.34 -6.02
CA VAL A 319 18.33 32.27 -7.42
C VAL A 319 18.81 30.96 -8.06
N MET A 320 20.07 30.60 -7.86
CA MET A 320 20.65 29.39 -8.44
C MET A 320 20.03 28.12 -7.85
N GLN A 321 19.82 28.06 -6.52
CA GLN A 321 19.10 26.95 -5.91
C GLN A 321 17.67 26.84 -6.44
N THR A 322 16.97 27.96 -6.64
CA THR A 322 15.61 27.94 -7.20
C THR A 322 15.61 27.35 -8.61
N LEU A 323 16.57 27.71 -9.46
CA LEU A 323 16.71 27.14 -10.81
C LEU A 323 16.94 25.62 -10.76
N ILE A 324 17.86 25.15 -9.90
CA ILE A 324 18.15 23.72 -9.72
C ILE A 324 16.88 22.97 -9.28
N ARG A 325 16.14 23.50 -8.29
CA ARG A 325 14.88 22.91 -7.81
C ARG A 325 13.80 22.93 -8.90
N VAL A 326 13.71 24.00 -9.70
CA VAL A 326 12.79 24.07 -10.85
C VAL A 326 13.12 23.00 -11.90
N VAL A 327 14.38 22.64 -12.08
CA VAL A 327 14.76 21.55 -13.01
C VAL A 327 14.47 20.17 -12.42
N HIS A 328 14.79 19.93 -11.14
CA HIS A 328 14.83 18.58 -10.56
C HIS A 328 13.65 18.21 -9.65
N ASP A 329 13.12 19.15 -8.87
CA ASP A 329 12.17 18.84 -7.80
C ASP A 329 10.74 18.86 -8.32
N PRO A 330 9.90 17.83 -8.04
CA PRO A 330 8.50 17.88 -8.41
C PRO A 330 7.79 19.06 -7.73
N ALA A 331 6.88 19.71 -8.44
CA ALA A 331 6.05 20.75 -7.81
C ALA A 331 5.20 20.14 -6.67
N PRO A 332 5.04 20.86 -5.54
CA PRO A 332 4.20 20.40 -4.45
C PRO A 332 2.75 20.25 -4.90
N ALA A 333 2.02 19.31 -4.29
CA ALA A 333 0.60 19.15 -4.55
C ALA A 333 -0.17 20.39 -4.07
N LEU A 334 -1.14 20.86 -4.85
CA LEU A 334 -1.91 22.06 -4.50
C LEU A 334 -2.59 21.89 -3.13
N ARG A 335 -3.18 20.72 -2.88
CA ARG A 335 -3.89 20.40 -1.64
C ARG A 335 -2.99 20.13 -0.45
N SER A 336 -1.67 19.98 -0.63
CA SER A 336 -0.76 19.92 0.51
C SER A 336 -0.50 21.29 1.14
N ILE A 337 -0.88 22.38 0.45
CA ILE A 337 -0.75 23.76 0.95
C ILE A 337 -2.13 24.37 1.18
N ARG A 338 -3.07 24.15 0.26
CA ARG A 338 -4.45 24.64 0.35
C ARG A 338 -5.43 23.48 0.24
N GLY A 339 -5.70 22.82 1.38
CA GLY A 339 -6.42 21.54 1.45
C GLY A 339 -7.88 21.56 0.97
N ASP A 340 -8.51 22.74 1.01
CA ASP A 340 -9.85 23.04 0.51
C ASP A 340 -9.90 23.25 -1.02
N ALA A 341 -8.76 23.23 -1.71
CA ALA A 341 -8.72 23.38 -3.16
C ALA A 341 -9.49 22.25 -3.88
N PRO A 342 -10.37 22.58 -4.85
CA PRO A 342 -11.08 21.59 -5.65
C PRO A 342 -10.15 20.65 -6.41
N ALA A 343 -10.54 19.37 -6.51
CA ALA A 343 -9.74 18.33 -7.15
C ALA A 343 -9.43 18.63 -8.63
N ASP A 344 -10.37 19.28 -9.32
CA ASP A 344 -10.21 19.67 -10.73
C ASP A 344 -9.10 20.72 -10.89
N LEU A 345 -9.06 21.75 -10.03
CA LEU A 345 -7.98 22.73 -10.03
C LEU A 345 -6.64 22.12 -9.67
N GLU A 346 -6.59 21.20 -8.70
CA GLU A 346 -5.37 20.46 -8.40
C GLU A 346 -4.88 19.68 -9.63
N THR A 347 -5.78 19.04 -10.36
CA THR A 347 -5.47 18.27 -11.57
C THR A 347 -4.95 19.17 -12.69
N ILE A 348 -5.59 20.33 -12.91
CA ILE A 348 -5.16 21.33 -13.91
C ILE A 348 -3.77 21.87 -13.58
N VAL A 349 -3.54 22.29 -12.33
CA VAL A 349 -2.26 22.83 -11.87
C VAL A 349 -1.16 21.77 -11.98
N ALA A 350 -1.42 20.54 -11.53
CA ALA A 350 -0.45 19.44 -11.62
C ALA A 350 -0.05 19.13 -13.07
N LYS A 351 -1.00 19.17 -14.01
CA LYS A 351 -0.74 18.95 -15.43
C LYS A 351 0.11 20.07 -16.05
N CYS A 352 -0.11 21.33 -15.66
CA CYS A 352 0.73 22.44 -16.12
C CYS A 352 2.18 22.34 -15.61
N LEU A 353 2.34 21.93 -14.34
CA LEU A 353 3.64 21.88 -13.65
C LEU A 353 4.43 20.58 -13.90
N GLU A 354 4.04 19.78 -14.89
CA GLU A 354 4.82 18.61 -15.32
C GLU A 354 6.20 19.02 -15.82
N LYS A 355 7.24 18.26 -15.45
CA LYS A 355 8.62 18.58 -15.88
C LYS A 355 8.83 18.40 -17.37
N GLN A 356 8.22 17.38 -17.96
CA GLN A 356 8.32 17.10 -19.38
C GLN A 356 7.27 17.91 -20.16
N PRO A 357 7.65 18.76 -21.14
CA PRO A 357 6.70 19.56 -21.92
C PRO A 357 5.58 18.74 -22.57
N GLY A 358 5.90 17.54 -23.09
CA GLY A 358 4.91 16.65 -23.73
C GLY A 358 3.85 16.06 -22.79
N LYS A 359 4.01 16.21 -21.46
CA LYS A 359 3.00 15.80 -20.47
C LYS A 359 2.08 16.96 -20.05
N ARG A 360 2.40 18.19 -20.45
CA ARG A 360 1.58 19.39 -20.19
C ARG A 360 0.42 19.46 -21.19
N TYR A 361 -0.38 20.51 -21.09
CA TYR A 361 -1.30 20.86 -22.18
C TYR A 361 -0.52 21.13 -23.47
N SER A 362 -1.10 20.77 -24.61
CA SER A 362 -0.50 20.99 -25.92
C SER A 362 -0.24 22.47 -26.21
N GLY A 363 -1.02 23.37 -25.62
CA GLY A 363 -0.86 24.83 -25.70
C GLY A 363 -1.80 25.57 -24.74
N ALA A 364 -1.72 26.89 -24.73
CA ALA A 364 -2.48 27.74 -23.81
C ALA A 364 -4.00 27.67 -24.03
N GLN A 365 -4.47 27.45 -25.26
CA GLN A 365 -5.90 27.30 -25.56
C GLN A 365 -6.52 26.07 -24.87
N ALA A 366 -5.78 24.96 -24.80
CA ALA A 366 -6.25 23.74 -24.13
C ALA A 366 -6.35 23.95 -22.61
N LEU A 367 -5.40 24.68 -22.01
CA LEU A 367 -5.49 25.12 -20.61
C LEU A 367 -6.70 26.04 -20.38
N ALA A 368 -6.90 27.04 -21.24
CA ALA A 368 -8.05 27.95 -21.14
C ALA A 368 -9.39 27.20 -21.23
N SER A 369 -9.47 26.16 -22.06
CA SER A 369 -10.68 25.33 -22.21
C SER A 369 -10.99 24.53 -20.94
N ASP A 370 -9.98 23.91 -20.32
CA ASP A 370 -10.17 23.18 -19.05
C ASP A 370 -10.51 24.11 -17.88
N LEU A 371 -9.89 25.30 -17.81
CA LEU A 371 -10.25 26.31 -16.81
C LEU A 371 -11.68 26.84 -17.03
N GLN A 372 -12.13 27.01 -18.28
CA GLN A 372 -13.51 27.35 -18.58
C GLN A 372 -14.47 26.24 -18.16
N ALA A 373 -14.15 24.96 -18.46
CA ALA A 373 -14.95 23.82 -18.03
C ALA A 373 -15.11 23.78 -16.49
N TYR A 374 -14.02 24.01 -15.76
CA TYR A 374 -14.06 24.12 -14.29
C TYR A 374 -14.98 25.25 -13.80
N LEU A 375 -14.89 26.44 -14.40
CA LEU A 375 -15.74 27.60 -14.05
C LEU A 375 -17.22 27.34 -14.34
N ASP A 376 -17.52 26.58 -15.39
CA ASP A 376 -18.88 26.22 -15.81
C ASP A 376 -19.43 24.99 -15.06
N GLY A 377 -18.66 24.39 -14.14
CA GLY A 377 -19.02 23.17 -13.44
C GLY A 377 -19.11 21.93 -14.35
N GLN A 378 -18.44 21.97 -15.49
CA GLN A 378 -18.38 20.87 -16.46
C GLN A 378 -17.15 19.98 -16.22
N PRO A 379 -17.18 18.70 -16.65
CA PRO A 379 -16.03 17.82 -16.54
C PRO A 379 -14.81 18.37 -17.28
N ILE A 380 -13.67 18.44 -16.61
CA ILE A 380 -12.38 18.83 -17.22
C ILE A 380 -11.82 17.71 -18.11
N ALA A 381 -11.07 18.04 -19.16
CA ALA A 381 -10.44 17.05 -20.03
C ALA A 381 -9.19 16.43 -19.38
N ALA A 382 -8.49 17.17 -18.51
CA ALA A 382 -7.39 16.64 -17.73
C ALA A 382 -7.84 15.54 -16.78
N ARG A 383 -7.19 14.36 -16.85
CA ARG A 383 -7.48 13.22 -15.98
C ARG A 383 -6.51 13.18 -14.80
N PRO A 384 -6.97 12.84 -13.58
CA PRO A 384 -6.10 12.60 -12.44
C PRO A 384 -5.07 11.52 -12.77
N ARG A 385 -3.82 11.71 -12.35
CA ARG A 385 -2.77 10.68 -12.45
C ARG A 385 -3.23 9.40 -11.76
N TRP A 386 -3.13 8.27 -12.45
CA TRP A 386 -3.39 6.95 -11.86
C TRP A 386 -2.41 6.71 -10.70
N LEU A 387 -2.93 6.35 -9.53
CA LEU A 387 -2.16 6.26 -8.27
C LEU A 387 -0.90 5.37 -8.39
N LEU A 388 -0.97 4.35 -9.24
CA LEU A 388 0.11 3.40 -9.50
C LEU A 388 1.32 4.05 -10.22
N THR A 389 1.11 5.04 -11.09
CA THR A 389 2.22 5.72 -11.78
C THR A 389 2.94 6.71 -10.86
N LYS A 390 2.21 7.33 -9.92
CA LYS A 390 2.81 8.16 -8.85
C LYS A 390 3.65 7.29 -7.90
N ALA A 391 3.13 6.13 -7.49
CA ALA A 391 3.87 5.19 -6.64
C ALA A 391 5.13 4.67 -7.35
N TRP A 392 5.04 4.33 -8.63
CA TRP A 392 6.18 3.84 -9.41
C TRP A 392 7.29 4.89 -9.55
N HIS A 393 6.96 6.13 -9.93
CA HIS A 393 7.96 7.20 -10.04
C HIS A 393 8.58 7.62 -8.69
N TRP A 394 7.86 7.41 -7.60
CA TRP A 394 8.40 7.57 -6.24
C TRP A 394 9.36 6.43 -5.88
N ILE A 395 9.02 5.17 -6.21
CA ILE A 395 9.91 4.00 -6.06
C ILE A 395 11.18 4.14 -6.93
N GLU A 396 11.09 4.72 -8.14
CA GLU A 396 12.25 5.08 -8.96
C GLU A 396 13.20 6.08 -8.26
N GLY A 397 12.76 6.74 -7.19
CA GLY A 397 13.55 7.62 -6.34
C GLY A 397 14.36 6.91 -5.24
N VAL A 398 14.16 5.59 -5.04
CA VAL A 398 14.93 4.79 -4.07
C VAL A 398 16.34 4.53 -4.61
N PRO A 399 17.43 4.80 -3.85
CA PRO A 399 18.79 4.79 -4.41
C PRO A 399 19.22 3.47 -5.06
N VAL A 400 18.93 2.32 -4.44
CA VAL A 400 19.22 0.99 -5.04
C VAL A 400 18.45 0.77 -6.35
N VAL A 401 17.19 1.22 -6.41
CA VAL A 401 16.36 1.10 -7.63
C VAL A 401 16.89 2.03 -8.73
N ALA A 402 17.24 3.27 -8.38
CA ALA A 402 17.83 4.24 -9.29
C ALA A 402 19.17 3.74 -9.86
N ALA A 403 20.02 3.13 -9.03
CA ALA A 403 21.29 2.54 -9.44
C ALA A 403 21.10 1.37 -10.42
N ILE A 404 20.16 0.46 -10.14
CA ILE A 404 19.83 -0.66 -11.05
C ILE A 404 19.27 -0.14 -12.39
N MET A 405 18.51 0.95 -12.36
CA MET A 405 17.95 1.58 -13.56
C MET A 405 18.91 2.53 -14.28
N GLY A 406 20.18 2.62 -13.86
CA GLY A 406 21.20 3.46 -14.51
C GLY A 406 20.96 4.97 -14.38
N ARG A 407 20.16 5.41 -13.41
CA ARG A 407 19.90 6.83 -13.14
C ARG A 407 20.75 7.30 -11.95
N ARG A 408 21.64 8.27 -12.16
CA ARG A 408 22.33 8.97 -11.06
C ARG A 408 21.42 10.11 -10.57
N ARG A 409 21.03 10.09 -9.28
CA ARG A 409 20.36 11.20 -8.61
C ARG A 409 21.15 11.64 -7.40
N PHE A 410 21.22 12.96 -7.19
CA PHE A 410 22.05 13.60 -6.17
C PHE A 410 21.34 13.83 -4.82
N HIS A 411 20.00 13.74 -4.74
CA HIS A 411 19.28 13.89 -3.47
C HIS A 411 18.22 12.81 -3.27
N THR A 412 18.30 12.13 -2.13
CA THR A 412 17.35 11.09 -1.70
C THR A 412 16.74 11.52 -0.38
N THR A 413 15.41 11.61 -0.32
CA THR A 413 14.65 11.91 0.91
C THR A 413 14.85 10.83 1.97
N ASP A 414 14.77 11.17 3.25
CA ASP A 414 14.90 10.22 4.37
C ASP A 414 13.97 9.00 4.28
N GLN A 415 12.77 9.22 3.72
CA GLN A 415 11.81 8.14 3.46
C GLN A 415 12.34 7.11 2.45
N HIS A 416 13.10 7.54 1.43
CA HIS A 416 13.74 6.63 0.47
C HIS A 416 14.88 5.84 1.13
N ARG A 417 15.65 6.46 2.04
CA ARG A 417 16.70 5.76 2.80
C ARG A 417 16.11 4.69 3.72
N ARG A 418 15.05 5.01 4.48
CA ARG A 418 14.36 4.04 5.35
C ARG A 418 13.79 2.86 4.56
N LEU A 419 13.18 3.13 3.40
CA LEU A 419 12.65 2.09 2.53
C LEU A 419 13.76 1.21 1.96
N GLN A 420 14.87 1.80 1.52
CA GLN A 420 16.05 1.04 1.08
C GLN A 420 16.58 0.14 2.17
N THR A 421 16.74 0.65 3.41
CA THR A 421 17.21 -0.16 4.54
C THR A 421 16.27 -1.34 4.75
N ALA A 422 14.95 -1.11 4.81
CA ALA A 422 13.97 -2.20 4.94
C ALA A 422 14.07 -3.23 3.81
N MET A 423 14.26 -2.78 2.56
CA MET A 423 14.37 -3.65 1.38
C MET A 423 15.63 -4.52 1.42
N LEU A 424 16.78 -3.93 1.78
CA LEU A 424 18.05 -4.65 1.95
C LEU A 424 17.99 -5.62 3.13
N THR A 425 17.40 -5.22 4.25
CA THR A 425 17.19 -6.10 5.41
C THR A 425 16.29 -7.28 5.02
N LEU A 426 15.20 -7.05 4.30
CA LEU A 426 14.33 -8.12 3.81
C LEU A 426 15.09 -9.08 2.88
N MET A 427 15.88 -8.54 1.95
CA MET A 427 16.67 -9.33 1.00
C MET A 427 17.74 -10.17 1.71
N MET A 428 18.34 -9.65 2.78
CA MET A 428 19.33 -10.36 3.62
C MET A 428 18.70 -11.54 4.38
N PHE A 429 17.46 -11.40 4.87
CA PHE A 429 16.78 -12.46 5.63
C PHE A 429 15.94 -13.41 4.78
N MET A 430 15.69 -13.10 3.51
CA MET A 430 14.92 -13.93 2.60
C MET A 430 15.48 -15.37 2.45
N PRO A 431 16.81 -15.60 2.32
CA PRO A 431 17.37 -16.95 2.28
C PRO A 431 17.10 -17.73 3.57
N MET A 432 17.19 -17.09 4.74
CA MET A 432 16.87 -17.70 6.03
C MET A 432 15.38 -18.10 6.11
N PHE A 433 14.49 -17.25 5.61
CA PHE A 433 13.06 -17.55 5.57
C PHE A 433 12.76 -18.72 4.63
N VAL A 434 13.37 -18.76 3.44
CA VAL A 434 13.21 -19.88 2.50
C VAL A 434 13.75 -21.18 3.06
N VAL A 435 14.93 -21.16 3.69
CA VAL A 435 15.51 -22.34 4.37
C VAL A 435 14.63 -22.76 5.55
N GLY A 436 14.12 -21.83 6.34
CA GLY A 436 13.22 -22.11 7.45
C GLY A 436 11.90 -22.74 7.00
N LEU A 437 11.31 -22.22 5.91
CA LEU A 437 10.09 -22.77 5.33
C LEU A 437 10.32 -24.16 4.70
N ALA A 438 11.47 -24.36 4.04
CA ALA A 438 11.85 -25.64 3.47
C ALA A 438 12.11 -26.68 4.58
N TRP A 439 12.81 -26.30 5.65
CA TRP A 439 13.05 -27.13 6.83
C TRP A 439 11.76 -27.49 7.55
N TRP A 440 10.86 -26.51 7.78
CA TRP A 440 9.53 -26.74 8.33
C TRP A 440 8.76 -27.75 7.48
N ARG A 441 8.70 -27.55 6.15
CA ARG A 441 7.98 -28.43 5.23
C ARG A 441 8.60 -29.83 5.17
N HIS A 442 9.91 -29.94 5.30
CA HIS A 442 10.63 -31.21 5.38
C HIS A 442 10.32 -31.94 6.70
N HIS A 443 10.34 -31.21 7.82
CA HIS A 443 10.01 -31.73 9.14
C HIS A 443 8.57 -32.26 9.20
N LEU A 444 7.58 -31.50 8.69
CA LEU A 444 6.19 -31.94 8.57
C LEU A 444 6.04 -33.23 7.76
N ARG A 445 6.85 -33.43 6.72
CA ARG A 445 6.81 -34.63 5.86
C ARG A 445 7.47 -35.85 6.51
N HIS A 446 8.48 -35.66 7.35
CA HIS A 446 9.20 -36.75 8.03
C HIS A 446 8.49 -37.23 9.31
N SER A 447 7.46 -36.53 9.77
CA SER A 447 6.64 -36.97 10.91
C SER A 447 5.47 -37.88 10.53
N MET A 448 5.20 -38.12 9.24
CA MET A 448 4.16 -39.07 8.80
C MET A 448 4.79 -40.46 8.57
N PRO A 449 4.18 -41.55 9.08
CA PRO A 449 4.67 -42.89 8.79
C PRO A 449 4.44 -43.23 7.31
N ASP A 450 5.42 -43.90 6.68
CA ASP A 450 5.36 -44.33 5.27
C ASP A 450 4.18 -45.29 5.00
N GLN A 451 3.80 -46.06 6.01
CA GLN A 451 2.67 -46.97 6.00
C GLN A 451 1.84 -46.82 7.29
N VAL A 452 0.52 -46.74 7.14
CA VAL A 452 -0.44 -46.71 8.25
C VAL A 452 -1.19 -48.03 8.33
N VAL A 453 -1.00 -48.76 9.41
CA VAL A 453 -1.65 -50.04 9.68
C VAL A 453 -2.78 -49.82 10.70
N LEU A 454 -4.00 -50.21 10.36
CA LEU A 454 -5.16 -50.16 11.24
C LEU A 454 -5.55 -51.57 11.67
N ALA A 455 -5.85 -51.78 12.95
CA ALA A 455 -6.53 -52.99 13.37
C ALA A 455 -8.01 -52.94 12.95
N GLY A 456 -8.55 -54.06 12.51
CA GLY A 456 -9.97 -54.25 12.25
C GLY A 456 -10.68 -54.88 13.45
N GLY A 457 -11.58 -55.81 13.15
CA GLY A 457 -12.10 -56.77 14.10
C GLY A 457 -12.26 -58.11 13.40
N MET A 458 -13.26 -58.88 13.81
CA MET A 458 -13.64 -60.10 13.10
C MET A 458 -13.98 -59.78 11.62
N THR A 459 -13.73 -60.74 10.74
CA THR A 459 -14.10 -60.64 9.33
C THR A 459 -15.59 -60.32 9.20
N ASP A 460 -15.92 -59.35 8.33
CA ASP A 460 -17.28 -58.79 8.16
C ASP A 460 -17.88 -58.08 9.40
N GLY A 461 -17.06 -57.75 10.40
CA GLY A 461 -17.45 -56.96 11.57
C GLY A 461 -17.46 -55.44 11.32
N VAL A 462 -18.19 -54.71 12.17
CA VAL A 462 -18.30 -53.23 12.07
C VAL A 462 -16.93 -52.54 12.21
N TYR A 463 -16.08 -53.03 13.10
CA TYR A 463 -14.71 -52.51 13.27
C TYR A 463 -13.88 -52.65 11.99
N THR A 464 -14.02 -53.78 11.29
CA THR A 464 -13.35 -54.01 10.01
C THR A 464 -13.88 -53.07 8.93
N ASP A 465 -15.20 -52.82 8.85
CA ASP A 465 -15.78 -51.87 7.89
C ASP A 465 -15.30 -50.43 8.14
N VAL A 466 -15.29 -49.99 9.41
CA VAL A 466 -14.80 -48.66 9.80
C VAL A 466 -13.33 -48.49 9.45
N SER A 467 -12.47 -49.43 9.87
CA SER A 467 -11.03 -49.36 9.57
C SER A 467 -10.76 -49.37 8.06
N ASN A 468 -11.49 -50.17 7.28
CA ASN A 468 -11.37 -50.18 5.81
C ASN A 468 -11.80 -48.86 5.15
N ARG A 469 -12.79 -48.16 5.71
CA ARG A 469 -13.25 -46.87 5.21
C ARG A 469 -12.28 -45.75 5.55
N ILE A 470 -11.74 -45.74 6.77
CA ILE A 470 -10.68 -44.82 7.20
C ILE A 470 -9.44 -45.02 6.32
N ALA A 471 -8.97 -46.26 6.17
CA ALA A 471 -7.81 -46.60 5.34
C ALA A 471 -7.97 -46.10 3.90
N ARG A 472 -9.10 -46.39 3.25
CA ARG A 472 -9.37 -45.96 1.87
C ARG A 472 -9.34 -44.44 1.72
N ARG A 473 -9.97 -43.71 2.64
CA ARG A 473 -9.99 -42.25 2.56
C ARG A 473 -8.61 -41.65 2.81
N LEU A 474 -7.88 -42.12 3.82
CA LEU A 474 -6.49 -41.69 4.09
C LEU A 474 -5.57 -41.92 2.89
N ALA A 475 -5.69 -43.09 2.23
CA ALA A 475 -4.92 -43.39 1.02
C ALA A 475 -5.28 -42.43 -0.12
N SER A 476 -6.56 -42.09 -0.30
CA SER A 476 -7.02 -41.20 -1.37
C SER A 476 -6.75 -39.72 -1.14
N SER A 477 -6.82 -39.23 0.09
CA SER A 477 -6.69 -37.80 0.42
C SER A 477 -5.24 -37.39 0.68
N VAL A 478 -4.45 -38.26 1.32
CA VAL A 478 -3.08 -37.95 1.77
C VAL A 478 -2.02 -38.70 0.96
N GLY A 479 -2.40 -39.72 0.19
CA GLY A 479 -1.46 -40.51 -0.63
C GLY A 479 -0.57 -41.46 0.18
N ILE A 480 -0.99 -41.84 1.39
CA ILE A 480 -0.23 -42.73 2.28
C ILE A 480 -0.63 -44.19 2.05
N GLN A 481 0.32 -45.12 2.13
CA GLN A 481 0.02 -46.54 2.06
C GLN A 481 -0.73 -46.98 3.31
N THR A 482 -1.90 -47.60 3.15
CA THR A 482 -2.71 -48.05 4.28
C THR A 482 -2.96 -49.55 4.23
N GLN A 483 -2.96 -50.21 5.39
CA GLN A 483 -3.28 -51.63 5.53
C GLN A 483 -4.25 -51.83 6.70
N VAL A 484 -5.21 -52.74 6.55
CA VAL A 484 -6.10 -53.17 7.65
C VAL A 484 -5.81 -54.62 8.00
N VAL A 485 -5.53 -54.88 9.28
CA VAL A 485 -5.21 -56.21 9.81
C VAL A 485 -6.45 -56.78 10.53
N PRO A 486 -6.96 -57.96 10.14
CA PRO A 486 -8.06 -58.60 10.85
C PRO A 486 -7.62 -59.08 12.23
N THR A 487 -8.51 -59.00 13.22
CA THR A 487 -8.23 -59.36 14.62
C THR A 487 -9.41 -60.07 15.27
N GLY A 488 -9.18 -60.69 16.43
CA GLY A 488 -10.23 -61.32 17.26
C GLY A 488 -11.11 -60.33 18.03
N GLY A 489 -10.83 -59.03 17.98
CA GLY A 489 -11.63 -57.97 18.60
C GLY A 489 -10.82 -56.99 19.46
N SER A 490 -11.53 -56.24 20.30
CA SER A 490 -10.99 -55.09 21.04
C SER A 490 -9.77 -55.40 21.92
N LEU A 491 -9.70 -56.57 22.57
CA LEU A 491 -8.57 -56.87 23.46
C LEU A 491 -7.30 -57.21 22.67
N GLU A 492 -7.44 -57.86 21.52
CA GLU A 492 -6.32 -58.10 20.61
C GLU A 492 -5.86 -56.78 19.96
N ASN A 493 -6.81 -55.95 19.54
CA ASN A 493 -6.55 -54.60 19.03
C ASN A 493 -5.70 -53.78 20.01
N GLN A 494 -6.09 -53.78 21.28
CA GLN A 494 -5.36 -53.08 22.34
C GLN A 494 -3.92 -53.59 22.43
N LYS A 495 -3.71 -54.91 22.49
CA LYS A 495 -2.37 -55.51 22.58
C LYS A 495 -1.49 -55.17 21.37
N ARG A 496 -2.05 -55.23 20.16
CA ARG A 496 -1.33 -54.89 18.93
C ARG A 496 -0.98 -53.40 18.89
N LEU A 497 -1.90 -52.54 19.34
CA LEU A 497 -1.69 -51.11 19.42
C LEU A 497 -0.60 -50.77 20.43
N VAL A 498 -0.59 -51.37 21.63
CA VAL A 498 0.47 -51.19 22.63
C VAL A 498 1.84 -51.69 22.15
N ARG A 499 1.88 -52.75 21.34
CA ARG A 499 3.12 -53.28 20.76
C ARG A 499 3.64 -52.50 19.54
N GLY A 500 2.87 -51.54 19.03
CA GLY A 500 3.21 -50.81 17.80
C GLY A 500 3.07 -51.66 16.53
N GLU A 501 2.37 -52.79 16.58
CA GLU A 501 2.06 -53.60 15.38
C GLU A 501 1.04 -52.90 14.46
N VAL A 502 0.23 -52.01 15.02
CA VAL A 502 -0.75 -51.17 14.32
C VAL A 502 -0.63 -49.74 14.82
N ASN A 503 -0.97 -48.76 13.98
CA ASN A 503 -0.95 -47.34 14.33
C ASN A 503 -2.26 -46.89 14.97
N MET A 504 -3.39 -47.48 14.58
CA MET A 504 -4.72 -47.12 15.07
C MET A 504 -5.60 -48.34 15.21
N ALA A 505 -6.52 -48.32 16.17
CA ALA A 505 -7.46 -49.42 16.36
C ALA A 505 -8.81 -48.95 16.92
N PRO A 506 -9.94 -49.53 16.44
CA PRO A 506 -11.21 -49.41 17.12
C PRO A 506 -11.20 -50.26 18.40
N LEU A 507 -11.54 -49.65 19.52
CA LEU A 507 -11.55 -50.23 20.86
C LEU A 507 -12.84 -49.89 21.59
N GLN A 508 -13.38 -50.83 22.36
CA GLN A 508 -14.41 -50.49 23.34
C GLN A 508 -13.82 -49.72 24.52
N ALA A 509 -14.64 -48.93 25.22
CA ALA A 509 -14.24 -48.11 26.35
C ALA A 509 -13.41 -48.86 27.41
N SER A 510 -13.78 -50.11 27.72
CA SER A 510 -13.08 -50.98 28.67
C SER A 510 -11.66 -51.39 28.22
N ALA A 511 -11.36 -51.31 26.93
CA ALA A 511 -10.06 -51.63 26.35
C ALA A 511 -9.19 -50.38 26.08
N VAL A 512 -9.71 -49.17 26.34
CA VAL A 512 -8.97 -47.91 26.14
C VAL A 512 -8.25 -47.47 27.43
N SER A 513 -8.62 -48.02 28.60
CA SER A 513 -8.06 -47.61 29.89
C SER A 513 -6.63 -48.12 30.10
N GLY A 514 -5.67 -47.19 30.14
CA GLY A 514 -4.27 -47.42 30.54
C GLY A 514 -3.24 -46.73 29.62
N ASP A 515 -2.14 -46.25 30.21
CA ASP A 515 -0.96 -45.81 29.43
C ASP A 515 -0.38 -47.02 28.67
N PRO A 516 0.02 -46.88 27.38
CA PRO A 516 0.26 -45.63 26.64
C PRO A 516 -0.80 -45.32 25.55
N LEU A 517 -2.10 -45.58 25.78
CA LEU A 517 -3.13 -45.38 24.75
C LEU A 517 -3.89 -44.06 24.92
N CYS A 518 -4.29 -43.46 23.80
CA CYS A 518 -5.11 -42.27 23.76
C CYS A 518 -6.23 -42.36 22.71
N VAL A 519 -7.28 -41.57 22.89
CA VAL A 519 -8.45 -41.53 22.01
C VAL A 519 -8.22 -40.53 20.88
N ILE A 520 -8.44 -40.96 19.64
CA ILE A 520 -8.58 -40.08 18.49
C ILE A 520 -10.01 -39.52 18.45
N ALA A 521 -11.01 -40.40 18.41
CA ALA A 521 -12.41 -39.99 18.27
C ALA A 521 -13.38 -41.04 18.85
N PRO A 522 -14.54 -40.61 19.40
CA PRO A 522 -15.66 -41.52 19.63
C PRO A 522 -16.25 -41.97 18.29
N LEU A 523 -16.56 -43.27 18.16
CA LEU A 523 -17.11 -43.85 16.93
C LEU A 523 -18.62 -44.02 17.02
N PHE A 524 -19.13 -44.93 17.86
CA PHE A 524 -20.56 -45.22 18.01
C PHE A 524 -20.84 -45.94 19.33
N TYR A 525 -22.10 -45.98 19.73
CA TYR A 525 -22.56 -46.76 20.87
C TYR A 525 -22.76 -48.23 20.51
N GLU A 526 -22.33 -49.10 21.41
CA GLU A 526 -22.64 -50.53 21.38
C GLU A 526 -23.49 -50.86 22.59
N VAL A 527 -24.60 -51.56 22.39
CA VAL A 527 -25.52 -51.92 23.46
C VAL A 527 -25.45 -53.41 23.74
N VAL A 528 -25.61 -53.78 25.00
CA VAL A 528 -25.70 -55.18 25.42
C VAL A 528 -27.10 -55.67 25.04
N HIS A 529 -27.16 -56.69 24.21
CA HIS A 529 -28.37 -57.38 23.84
C HIS A 529 -28.42 -58.65 24.67
N VAL A 530 -29.32 -58.71 25.65
CA VAL A 530 -29.67 -59.95 26.32
C VAL A 530 -30.85 -60.52 25.56
N MET A 531 -30.62 -61.61 24.85
CA MET A 531 -31.61 -62.27 24.01
C MET A 531 -31.89 -63.66 24.55
N VAL A 532 -33.16 -64.01 24.66
CA VAL A 532 -33.58 -65.35 25.07
C VAL A 532 -34.47 -65.97 24.00
N ARG A 533 -34.39 -67.29 23.87
CA ARG A 533 -35.32 -68.04 23.04
C ARG A 533 -36.72 -67.97 23.61
N ARG A 534 -37.74 -67.86 22.75
CA ARG A 534 -39.14 -67.81 23.21
C ARG A 534 -39.65 -69.14 23.75
N ASP A 535 -39.05 -70.26 23.33
CA ASP A 535 -39.43 -71.61 23.70
C ASP A 535 -38.60 -72.19 24.87
N SER A 536 -37.64 -71.43 25.45
CA SER A 536 -36.81 -71.89 26.56
C SER A 536 -37.47 -71.73 27.94
N GLY A 537 -38.58 -70.98 28.04
CA GLY A 537 -39.27 -70.73 29.31
C GLY A 537 -38.64 -69.66 30.21
N ILE A 538 -37.55 -69.03 29.76
CA ILE A 538 -36.76 -68.05 30.54
C ILE A 538 -37.48 -66.68 30.55
N GLN A 539 -37.80 -66.17 31.74
CA GLN A 539 -38.48 -64.87 31.91
C GLN A 539 -37.65 -63.85 32.67
N THR A 540 -36.77 -64.30 33.56
CA THR A 540 -35.87 -63.46 34.34
C THR A 540 -34.42 -63.92 34.19
N LEU A 541 -33.48 -63.13 34.70
CA LEU A 541 -32.06 -63.52 34.74
C LEU A 541 -31.79 -64.67 35.71
N ASP A 542 -32.65 -64.88 36.73
CA ASP A 542 -32.55 -66.01 37.66
C ASP A 542 -32.76 -67.35 36.95
N ASP A 543 -33.55 -67.34 35.86
CA ASP A 543 -33.82 -68.52 35.03
C ASP A 543 -32.62 -68.90 34.15
N PHE A 544 -31.47 -68.20 34.24
CA PHE A 544 -30.30 -68.51 33.40
C PHE A 544 -29.55 -69.77 33.86
N ALA A 545 -29.77 -70.23 35.09
CA ALA A 545 -29.12 -71.40 35.63
C ALA A 545 -29.48 -72.67 34.84
N GLY A 546 -28.48 -73.45 34.42
CA GLY A 546 -28.66 -74.71 33.68
C GLY A 546 -28.91 -74.56 32.17
N HIS A 547 -28.97 -73.33 31.64
CA HIS A 547 -29.13 -73.05 30.22
C HIS A 547 -27.80 -72.74 29.52
N ARG A 548 -27.70 -73.05 28.23
CA ARG A 548 -26.51 -72.74 27.42
C ARG A 548 -26.53 -71.26 27.02
N VAL A 549 -25.41 -70.56 27.22
CA VAL A 549 -25.29 -69.10 27.01
C VAL A 549 -24.27 -68.80 25.92
N ALA A 550 -24.71 -68.15 24.85
CA ALA A 550 -23.83 -67.61 23.83
C ALA A 550 -23.36 -66.20 24.16
N VAL A 551 -22.06 -65.97 24.00
CA VAL A 551 -21.38 -64.73 24.42
C VAL A 551 -20.25 -64.41 23.45
N GLY A 552 -19.70 -63.20 23.55
CA GLY A 552 -18.53 -62.76 22.76
C GLY A 552 -17.35 -63.75 22.81
N PRO A 553 -16.48 -63.86 21.78
CA PRO A 553 -15.23 -64.60 21.93
C PRO A 553 -14.39 -64.10 23.12
N LYS A 554 -13.59 -64.98 23.76
CA LYS A 554 -12.83 -64.65 24.99
C LYS A 554 -11.93 -63.40 24.88
N ALA A 555 -11.44 -63.07 23.69
CA ALA A 555 -10.61 -61.89 23.43
C ALA A 555 -11.37 -60.70 22.83
N SER A 556 -12.70 -60.66 22.95
CA SER A 556 -13.54 -59.59 22.41
C SER A 556 -14.03 -58.65 23.50
N GLY A 557 -14.19 -57.37 23.15
CA GLY A 557 -14.81 -56.41 24.06
C GLY A 557 -16.26 -56.82 24.42
N SER A 558 -17.00 -57.42 23.48
CA SER A 558 -18.33 -57.97 23.77
C SER A 558 -18.33 -59.02 24.87
N ARG A 559 -17.23 -59.78 25.08
CA ARG A 559 -17.11 -60.70 26.22
C ARG A 559 -16.96 -59.92 27.51
N VAL A 560 -16.06 -58.94 27.55
CA VAL A 560 -15.81 -58.09 28.72
C VAL A 560 -17.07 -57.35 29.15
N ALA A 561 -17.83 -56.79 28.21
CA ALA A 561 -19.09 -56.11 28.51
C ALA A 561 -20.15 -57.07 29.07
N ALA A 562 -20.21 -58.31 28.57
CA ALA A 562 -21.10 -59.33 29.11
C ALA A 562 -20.67 -59.79 30.51
N GLU A 563 -19.36 -59.93 30.75
CA GLU A 563 -18.77 -60.22 32.07
C GLU A 563 -19.12 -59.17 33.10
N MET A 564 -18.93 -57.88 32.80
CA MET A 564 -19.30 -56.79 33.70
C MET A 564 -20.80 -56.83 34.07
N VAL A 565 -21.67 -56.99 33.07
CA VAL A 565 -23.12 -57.07 33.32
C VAL A 565 -23.46 -58.26 34.21
N PHE A 566 -22.90 -59.42 33.92
CA PHE A 566 -23.20 -60.63 34.68
C PHE A 566 -22.61 -60.62 36.10
N ASP A 567 -21.41 -60.06 36.28
CA ASP A 567 -20.77 -59.92 37.59
C ASP A 567 -21.59 -59.03 38.52
N SER A 568 -22.01 -57.84 38.06
CA SER A 568 -22.91 -56.93 38.81
C SER A 568 -24.27 -57.55 39.17
N LEU A 569 -24.73 -58.51 38.36
CA LEU A 569 -25.98 -59.22 38.58
C LEU A 569 -25.81 -60.47 39.47
N GLY A 570 -24.60 -60.77 39.94
CA GLY A 570 -24.31 -61.92 40.80
C GLY A 570 -24.19 -63.25 40.05
N TYR A 571 -23.99 -63.23 38.72
CA TYR A 571 -23.84 -64.41 37.87
C TYR A 571 -22.42 -64.49 37.28
N GLY A 572 -21.41 -64.78 38.08
CA GLY A 572 -20.03 -64.92 37.59
C GLY A 572 -19.90 -65.94 36.43
N LEU A 573 -19.20 -65.56 35.36
CA LEU A 573 -18.99 -66.40 34.17
C LEU A 573 -17.98 -67.55 34.37
N ASP A 574 -17.42 -67.68 35.58
CA ASP A 574 -16.47 -68.73 35.97
C ASP A 574 -17.15 -69.96 36.64
N ASP A 575 -18.49 -70.05 36.59
CA ASP A 575 -19.25 -71.21 37.08
C ASP A 575 -18.97 -72.47 36.22
N PRO A 576 -18.34 -73.52 36.76
CA PRO A 576 -17.98 -74.73 36.01
C PRO A 576 -19.18 -75.57 35.54
N GLN A 577 -20.42 -75.21 35.92
CA GLN A 577 -21.65 -75.86 35.45
C GLN A 577 -22.25 -75.24 34.18
N ARG A 578 -21.62 -74.23 33.57
CA ARG A 578 -22.20 -73.49 32.42
C ARG A 578 -21.41 -73.69 31.13
N ASP A 579 -22.12 -74.03 30.04
CA ASP A 579 -21.56 -74.19 28.70
C ASP A 579 -21.65 -72.87 27.91
N PHE A 580 -20.50 -72.25 27.64
CA PHE A 580 -20.40 -71.00 26.88
C PHE A 580 -19.97 -71.25 25.45
N THR A 581 -20.80 -70.81 24.51
CA THR A 581 -20.52 -70.93 23.08
C THR A 581 -20.25 -69.55 22.46
N PRO A 582 -19.30 -69.39 21.55
CA PRO A 582 -19.15 -68.14 20.82
C PRO A 582 -20.41 -67.82 19.99
N TRP A 583 -20.93 -66.60 20.08
CA TRP A 583 -22.18 -66.24 19.41
C TRP A 583 -22.15 -66.41 17.88
N TYR A 584 -20.98 -66.40 17.23
CA TYR A 584 -20.89 -66.61 15.79
C TYR A 584 -21.23 -68.05 15.37
N GLU A 585 -21.14 -69.01 16.30
CA GLU A 585 -21.56 -70.41 16.09
C GLU A 585 -23.10 -70.55 16.11
N LEU A 586 -23.84 -69.54 16.61
CA LEU A 586 -25.31 -69.46 16.49
C LEU A 586 -25.77 -69.35 15.02
N ARG A 587 -24.86 -69.11 14.07
CA ARG A 587 -25.18 -69.20 12.63
C ARG A 587 -25.37 -70.64 12.17
N THR A 588 -24.85 -71.62 12.90
CA THR A 588 -24.76 -73.02 12.49
C THR A 588 -25.42 -74.00 13.46
N ASP A 589 -25.51 -73.67 14.76
CA ASP A 589 -26.06 -74.56 15.78
C ASP A 589 -27.21 -73.91 16.56
N LEU A 590 -28.34 -74.65 16.67
CA LEU A 590 -29.60 -74.19 17.27
C LEU A 590 -29.71 -74.52 18.77
N ASN A 591 -28.67 -75.06 19.38
CA ASN A 591 -28.76 -75.59 20.76
C ASN A 591 -28.30 -74.58 21.83
N VAL A 592 -28.75 -73.34 21.77
CA VAL A 592 -28.45 -72.29 22.77
C VAL A 592 -29.73 -71.55 23.13
N ASP A 593 -29.94 -71.30 24.43
CA ASP A 593 -31.17 -70.69 24.95
C ASP A 593 -31.05 -69.18 25.17
N ILE A 594 -29.83 -68.70 25.42
CA ILE A 594 -29.52 -67.32 25.77
C ILE A 594 -28.38 -66.80 24.90
N ALA A 595 -28.46 -65.58 24.40
CA ALA A 595 -27.36 -64.88 23.74
C ALA A 595 -27.17 -63.50 24.37
N VAL A 596 -25.97 -63.24 24.92
CA VAL A 596 -25.56 -61.94 25.45
C VAL A 596 -24.47 -61.36 24.58
N VAL A 597 -24.82 -60.37 23.77
CA VAL A 597 -23.91 -59.77 22.78
C VAL A 597 -23.90 -58.25 22.86
N CYS A 598 -22.70 -57.67 22.93
CA CYS A 598 -22.51 -56.22 22.86
C CYS A 598 -22.19 -55.85 21.41
N MET A 599 -23.09 -55.12 20.76
CA MET A 599 -22.97 -54.75 19.36
C MET A 599 -23.57 -53.36 19.11
N GLY A 600 -23.18 -52.70 18.03
CA GLY A 600 -23.80 -51.45 17.59
C GLY A 600 -25.32 -51.56 17.42
N ARG A 601 -26.04 -50.47 17.71
CA ARG A 601 -27.49 -50.37 17.46
C ARG A 601 -27.82 -50.63 15.99
N GLY A 602 -28.91 -51.34 15.72
CA GLY A 602 -29.31 -51.71 14.36
C GLY A 602 -28.41 -52.76 13.71
N ASN A 603 -27.61 -53.50 14.48
CA ASN A 603 -26.78 -54.57 13.96
C ASN A 603 -27.60 -55.59 13.15
N ARG A 604 -27.11 -55.94 11.96
CA ARG A 604 -27.80 -56.83 11.01
C ARG A 604 -28.03 -58.24 11.56
N VAL A 605 -27.14 -58.76 12.40
CA VAL A 605 -27.25 -60.09 13.00
C VAL A 605 -28.38 -60.09 14.04
N VAL A 606 -28.36 -59.15 14.97
CA VAL A 606 -29.41 -58.98 15.98
C VAL A 606 -30.77 -58.77 15.32
N ARG A 607 -30.83 -57.92 14.28
CA ARG A 607 -32.06 -57.70 13.50
C ARG A 607 -32.59 -59.00 12.91
N ARG A 608 -31.72 -59.83 12.33
CA ARG A 608 -32.10 -61.13 11.74
C ARG A 608 -32.65 -62.08 12.80
N TRP A 609 -32.03 -62.14 13.98
CA TRP A 609 -32.51 -62.97 15.09
C TRP A 609 -33.86 -62.50 15.64
N LEU A 610 -34.08 -61.18 15.74
CA LEU A 610 -35.38 -60.63 16.14
C LEU A 610 -36.47 -60.90 15.10
N GLN A 611 -36.13 -60.78 13.80
CA GLN A 611 -37.05 -61.03 12.70
C GLN A 611 -37.40 -62.51 12.52
N SER A 612 -36.55 -63.44 12.99
CA SER A 612 -36.88 -64.87 12.94
C SER A 612 -38.05 -65.23 13.86
N GLY A 613 -38.40 -64.36 14.82
CA GLY A 613 -39.44 -64.59 15.80
C GLY A 613 -39.08 -65.62 16.88
N GLN A 614 -37.93 -66.28 16.78
CA GLN A 614 -37.46 -67.27 17.76
C GLN A 614 -36.84 -66.62 19.00
N TRP A 615 -36.30 -65.41 18.84
CA TRP A 615 -35.61 -64.68 19.89
C TRP A 615 -36.44 -63.49 20.37
N GLN A 616 -36.28 -63.13 21.63
CA GLN A 616 -36.80 -61.90 22.21
C GLN A 616 -35.73 -61.21 23.06
N LEU A 617 -35.79 -59.88 23.14
CA LEU A 617 -34.93 -59.11 24.03
C LEU A 617 -35.48 -59.18 25.46
N MET A 618 -34.57 -59.33 26.41
CA MET A 618 -34.82 -59.24 27.84
C MET A 618 -34.23 -57.93 28.38
N GLU A 619 -34.93 -57.31 29.34
CA GLU A 619 -34.39 -56.13 30.02
C GLU A 619 -33.20 -56.49 30.92
N VAL A 620 -32.20 -55.62 30.95
CA VAL A 620 -31.17 -55.67 32.00
C VAL A 620 -31.70 -54.88 33.20
N PRO A 621 -32.05 -55.52 34.32
CA PRO A 621 -32.48 -54.83 35.52
C PRO A 621 -31.32 -54.05 36.12
N ARG A 622 -31.63 -53.00 36.88
CA ARG A 622 -30.62 -52.19 37.60
C ARG A 622 -29.51 -51.63 36.70
N ALA A 623 -29.81 -51.34 35.43
CA ALA A 623 -28.84 -50.77 34.48
C ALA A 623 -28.15 -49.49 34.99
N ASP A 624 -28.87 -48.69 35.80
CA ASP A 624 -28.31 -47.50 36.47
C ASP A 624 -27.24 -47.89 37.50
N ASP A 625 -27.50 -48.89 38.34
CA ASP A 625 -26.54 -49.39 39.34
C ASP A 625 -25.31 -50.02 38.67
N ILE A 626 -25.51 -50.83 37.62
CA ILE A 626 -24.42 -51.45 36.85
C ILE A 626 -23.50 -50.37 36.26
N SER A 627 -24.06 -49.24 35.83
CA SER A 627 -23.29 -48.13 35.27
C SER A 627 -22.54 -47.32 36.35
N LEU A 628 -23.01 -47.35 37.60
CA LEU A 628 -22.29 -46.80 38.75
C LEU A 628 -21.11 -47.71 39.15
N GLU A 629 -21.29 -49.03 39.09
CA GLU A 629 -20.24 -50.02 39.37
C GLU A 629 -19.16 -50.06 38.27
N HIS A 630 -19.58 -49.90 37.01
CA HIS A 630 -18.70 -49.96 35.83
C HIS A 630 -18.77 -48.65 35.02
N PRO A 631 -17.85 -47.70 35.22
CA PRO A 631 -17.87 -46.38 34.57
C PRO A 631 -17.78 -46.39 33.03
N THR A 632 -17.41 -47.51 32.43
CA THR A 632 -17.34 -47.73 30.97
C THR A 632 -18.67 -48.18 30.37
N LEU A 633 -19.67 -48.45 31.21
CA LEU A 633 -21.05 -48.76 30.85
C LEU A 633 -21.94 -47.57 31.18
N ARG A 634 -23.00 -47.41 30.39
CA ARG A 634 -24.04 -46.39 30.59
C ARG A 634 -25.43 -47.00 30.44
N PRO A 635 -26.45 -46.48 31.15
CA PRO A 635 -27.81 -46.92 30.96
C PRO A 635 -28.28 -46.53 29.55
N MET A 636 -28.83 -47.49 28.82
CA MET A 636 -29.34 -47.29 27.47
C MET A 636 -30.70 -47.98 27.30
N ARG A 637 -31.41 -47.62 26.22
CA ARG A 637 -32.64 -48.31 25.81
C ARG A 637 -32.54 -48.74 24.36
N ILE A 638 -33.03 -49.94 24.05
CA ILE A 638 -33.23 -50.40 22.68
C ILE A 638 -34.66 -50.08 22.28
N THR A 639 -34.83 -49.31 21.21
CA THR A 639 -36.14 -48.82 20.75
C THR A 639 -36.54 -49.44 19.41
N ALA A 640 -37.80 -49.30 19.03
CA ALA A 640 -38.27 -49.72 17.70
C ALA A 640 -37.54 -49.02 16.54
N ALA A 641 -37.02 -47.81 16.76
CA ALA A 641 -36.23 -47.09 15.76
C ALA A 641 -34.87 -47.76 15.48
N ASP A 642 -34.26 -48.39 16.49
CA ASP A 642 -32.98 -49.09 16.35
C ASP A 642 -33.11 -50.36 15.50
N TYR A 643 -34.28 -51.01 15.52
CA TYR A 643 -34.56 -52.27 14.81
C TYR A 643 -35.88 -52.21 14.04
N GLN A 644 -35.91 -51.41 12.97
CA GLN A 644 -37.10 -51.25 12.13
C GLN A 644 -37.62 -52.59 11.60
N GLY A 645 -38.92 -52.82 11.79
CA GLY A 645 -39.60 -54.05 11.37
C GLY A 645 -39.48 -55.21 12.37
N CYS A 646 -38.94 -54.99 13.56
CA CYS A 646 -39.00 -55.93 14.68
C CYS A 646 -40.10 -55.52 15.67
N ASN A 647 -40.78 -56.49 16.29
CA ASN A 647 -41.78 -56.22 17.32
C ASN A 647 -41.07 -55.95 18.66
N LEU A 648 -40.99 -54.67 19.05
CA LEU A 648 -40.37 -54.20 20.29
C LEU A 648 -41.37 -53.31 21.06
N PRO A 649 -41.33 -53.28 22.39
CA PRO A 649 -42.23 -52.45 23.19
C PRO A 649 -41.98 -50.96 22.95
N ASP A 650 -43.05 -50.15 22.94
CA ASP A 650 -42.97 -48.70 22.73
C ASP A 650 -42.13 -47.98 23.81
N SER A 651 -42.11 -48.53 25.03
CA SER A 651 -41.27 -48.04 26.13
C SER A 651 -39.77 -48.28 25.92
N GLY A 652 -39.41 -49.05 24.90
CA GLY A 652 -38.07 -49.60 24.69
C GLY A 652 -37.69 -50.65 25.74
N VAL A 653 -36.62 -51.40 25.45
CA VAL A 653 -36.04 -52.41 26.35
C VAL A 653 -34.84 -51.79 27.05
N ARG A 654 -34.87 -51.74 28.39
CA ARG A 654 -33.73 -51.23 29.16
C ARG A 654 -32.52 -52.15 29.06
N THR A 655 -31.36 -51.55 28.89
CA THR A 655 -30.08 -52.25 28.83
C THR A 655 -28.95 -51.32 29.29
N VAL A 656 -27.72 -51.81 29.24
CA VAL A 656 -26.52 -50.99 29.30
C VAL A 656 -25.83 -50.96 27.95
N GLY A 657 -25.05 -49.92 27.71
CA GLY A 657 -24.20 -49.83 26.54
C GLY A 657 -22.82 -49.29 26.87
N THR A 658 -21.89 -49.54 25.97
CA THR A 658 -20.54 -48.99 25.98
C THR A 658 -20.30 -48.18 24.71
N MET A 659 -19.12 -47.59 24.61
CA MET A 659 -18.72 -46.82 23.44
C MET A 659 -17.54 -47.47 22.75
N ALA A 660 -17.60 -47.49 21.42
CA ALA A 660 -16.44 -47.74 20.57
C ALA A 660 -15.69 -46.42 20.33
N PHE A 661 -14.38 -46.42 20.51
CA PHE A 661 -13.45 -45.34 20.22
C PHE A 661 -12.45 -45.77 19.17
N LEU A 662 -12.01 -44.83 18.36
CA LEU A 662 -10.77 -44.98 17.60
C LEU A 662 -9.63 -44.52 18.51
N ALA A 663 -8.65 -45.39 18.74
CA ALA A 663 -7.52 -45.12 19.61
C ALA A 663 -6.19 -45.24 18.88
N THR A 664 -5.16 -44.60 19.43
CA THR A 664 -3.77 -44.67 18.99
C THR A 664 -2.81 -44.62 20.19
N GLN A 665 -1.51 -44.77 19.96
CA GLN A 665 -0.51 -44.56 21.01
C GLN A 665 -0.36 -43.07 21.33
N ILE A 666 0.00 -42.74 22.56
CA ILE A 666 0.15 -41.34 23.02
C ILE A 666 1.24 -40.55 22.25
N ASP A 667 2.22 -41.24 21.68
CA ASP A 667 3.33 -40.70 20.89
C ASP A 667 3.05 -40.73 19.38
N ALA A 668 1.82 -41.06 18.97
CA ALA A 668 1.43 -41.03 17.57
C ALA A 668 1.63 -39.63 16.98
N PRO A 669 2.11 -39.50 15.72
CA PRO A 669 2.35 -38.19 15.15
C PRO A 669 1.07 -37.34 15.05
N ASP A 670 1.16 -36.09 15.51
CA ASP A 670 0.10 -35.08 15.37
C ASP A 670 -0.53 -35.03 13.96
N PRO A 671 0.25 -35.03 12.86
CA PRO A 671 -0.32 -35.01 11.51
C PRO A 671 -1.18 -36.23 11.18
N LEU A 672 -0.82 -37.42 11.68
CA LEU A 672 -1.58 -38.65 11.44
C LEU A 672 -2.95 -38.56 12.11
N VAL A 673 -2.98 -38.10 13.37
CA VAL A 673 -4.22 -37.94 14.13
C VAL A 673 -5.12 -36.87 13.51
N GLN A 674 -4.54 -35.73 13.10
CA GLN A 674 -5.29 -34.65 12.46
C GLN A 674 -5.92 -35.11 11.13
N GLN A 675 -5.13 -35.74 10.25
CA GLN A 675 -5.64 -36.24 8.96
C GLN A 675 -6.69 -37.34 9.13
N THR A 676 -6.54 -38.17 10.15
CA THR A 676 -7.55 -39.18 10.49
C THR A 676 -8.87 -38.53 10.90
N LEU A 677 -8.84 -37.48 11.72
CA LEU A 677 -10.03 -36.73 12.13
C LEU A 677 -10.71 -36.02 10.96
N GLU A 678 -9.94 -35.40 10.08
CA GLU A 678 -10.45 -34.77 8.84
C GLU A 678 -11.20 -35.79 7.98
N VAL A 679 -10.60 -36.95 7.74
CA VAL A 679 -11.18 -38.05 6.96
C VAL A 679 -12.41 -38.68 7.64
N LEU A 680 -12.38 -38.80 8.96
CA LEU A 680 -13.44 -39.44 9.76
C LEU A 680 -14.74 -38.62 9.71
N TYR A 681 -14.63 -37.29 9.85
CA TYR A 681 -15.78 -36.39 9.91
C TYR A 681 -16.11 -35.70 8.58
N GLU A 682 -15.39 -36.00 7.51
CA GLU A 682 -15.72 -35.52 6.16
C GLU A 682 -17.07 -36.11 5.69
N PRO A 683 -18.05 -35.28 5.26
CA PRO A 683 -19.34 -35.77 4.77
C PRO A 683 -19.20 -36.59 3.47
N PRO A 684 -19.99 -37.67 3.29
CA PRO A 684 -20.91 -38.28 4.24
C PRO A 684 -20.19 -39.09 5.33
N LEU A 685 -20.82 -39.26 6.49
CA LEU A 685 -20.29 -40.11 7.58
C LEU A 685 -19.90 -41.50 7.08
N LEU A 686 -18.80 -42.05 7.61
CA LEU A 686 -18.25 -43.33 7.14
C LEU A 686 -19.22 -44.48 7.32
N VAL A 687 -19.88 -44.57 8.48
CA VAL A 687 -20.83 -45.63 8.82
C VAL A 687 -22.10 -45.06 9.47
N PRO A 688 -23.26 -45.70 9.27
CA PRO A 688 -24.49 -45.33 9.99
C PRO A 688 -24.30 -45.47 11.50
N GLY A 689 -24.85 -44.52 12.28
CA GLY A 689 -24.76 -44.52 13.73
C GLY A 689 -23.46 -43.97 14.30
N MET A 690 -22.56 -43.46 13.45
CA MET A 690 -21.36 -42.76 13.89
C MET A 690 -21.73 -41.46 14.64
N ILE A 691 -21.05 -41.18 15.74
CA ILE A 691 -21.26 -39.98 16.54
C ILE A 691 -20.88 -38.74 15.72
N HIS A 692 -21.75 -37.74 15.74
CA HIS A 692 -21.55 -36.53 14.95
C HIS A 692 -20.52 -35.62 15.62
N LEU A 693 -19.80 -34.82 14.83
CA LEU A 693 -18.82 -33.85 15.35
C LEU A 693 -19.42 -32.88 16.39
N SER A 694 -20.71 -32.56 16.29
CA SER A 694 -21.41 -31.69 17.25
C SER A 694 -21.64 -32.34 18.62
N GLN A 695 -21.57 -33.68 18.70
CA GLN A 695 -21.83 -34.46 19.92
C GLN A 695 -20.53 -34.88 20.62
N THR A 696 -19.36 -34.48 20.09
CA THR A 696 -18.07 -34.87 20.66
C THR A 696 -17.66 -34.03 21.88
N THR A 697 -18.35 -32.92 22.16
CA THR A 697 -18.11 -32.03 23.31
C THR A 697 -18.52 -32.65 24.66
N GLU A 698 -19.37 -33.70 24.64
CA GLU A 698 -19.85 -34.41 25.84
C GLU A 698 -18.78 -35.29 26.53
N TRP A 699 -17.56 -35.37 25.96
CA TRP A 699 -16.57 -36.40 26.32
C TRP A 699 -15.34 -35.85 27.07
N GLN A 700 -15.55 -34.92 28.01
CA GLN A 700 -14.49 -34.16 28.69
C GLN A 700 -13.56 -35.00 29.61
N GLY A 701 -13.85 -36.27 29.88
CA GLY A 701 -13.10 -37.13 30.82
C GLY A 701 -12.13 -38.13 30.20
N LEU A 702 -11.95 -38.16 28.88
CA LEU A 702 -11.10 -39.15 28.19
C LEU A 702 -9.69 -38.61 27.89
N SER A 703 -8.71 -39.52 27.87
CA SER A 703 -7.33 -39.25 27.41
C SER A 703 -7.28 -39.09 25.89
N PHE A 704 -7.89 -38.03 25.36
CA PHE A 704 -7.77 -37.66 23.95
C PHE A 704 -6.32 -37.31 23.59
N HIS A 705 -5.90 -37.70 22.39
CA HIS A 705 -4.64 -37.25 21.81
C HIS A 705 -4.57 -35.71 21.76
N PRO A 706 -3.41 -35.06 22.02
CA PRO A 706 -3.31 -33.60 22.00
C PRO A 706 -3.77 -32.94 20.68
N ALA A 707 -3.49 -33.57 19.53
CA ALA A 707 -4.02 -33.11 18.24
C ALA A 707 -5.56 -33.25 18.14
N ALA A 708 -6.14 -34.29 18.73
CA ALA A 708 -7.58 -34.48 18.72
C ALA A 708 -8.30 -33.43 19.58
N ARG A 709 -7.75 -33.11 20.76
CA ARG A 709 -8.28 -32.02 21.61
C ARG A 709 -8.32 -30.69 20.85
N ARG A 710 -7.19 -30.29 20.25
CA ARG A 710 -7.09 -29.07 19.44
C ARG A 710 -8.07 -29.06 18.26
N PHE A 711 -8.23 -30.21 17.59
CA PHE A 711 -9.18 -30.33 16.47
C PHE A 711 -10.61 -30.04 16.94
N PHE A 712 -11.08 -30.69 18.01
CA PHE A 712 -12.44 -30.49 18.53
C PHE A 712 -12.65 -29.07 19.09
N GLU A 713 -11.67 -28.51 19.80
CA GLU A 713 -11.71 -27.11 20.27
C GLU A 713 -11.85 -26.12 19.10
N SER A 714 -11.05 -26.29 18.05
CA SER A 714 -11.09 -25.40 16.87
C SER A 714 -12.41 -25.44 16.12
N LYS A 715 -13.07 -26.61 16.09
CA LYS A 715 -14.35 -26.80 15.40
C LYS A 715 -15.55 -26.39 16.23
N ALA A 716 -15.46 -26.43 17.56
CA ALA A 716 -16.47 -25.88 18.45
C ALA A 716 -16.57 -24.36 18.30
N VAL A 717 -15.43 -23.65 18.26
CA VAL A 717 -15.38 -22.18 18.08
C VAL A 717 -15.90 -21.72 16.72
N ALA A 718 -15.84 -22.57 15.68
CA ALA A 718 -16.34 -22.23 14.35
C ALA A 718 -17.84 -22.50 14.16
N ALA A 719 -18.49 -23.15 15.13
CA ALA A 719 -19.91 -23.50 15.11
C ALA A 719 -20.78 -22.57 15.98
N ASP A 720 -20.16 -21.84 16.90
CA ASP A 720 -20.71 -20.66 17.61
C ASP A 720 -20.55 -19.40 16.76
#